data_AF-A0AAW4XRW2-F1
#
_entry.id   AF-A0AAW4XRW2-F1
#
_cell.length_a   1.000
_cell.length_b   1.000
_cell.length_c   1.000
_cell.angle_alpha   90.00
_cell.angle_beta   90.00
_cell.angle_gamma   90.00
#
_symmetry.space_group_name_H-M   'P 1'
#
loop_
_entity.id
_entity.type
_entity.pdbx_description
1 polymer ?
#
loop_
_entity_poly.entity_id
_entity_poly.type
_entity_poly.pdbx_seq_one_letter_code
_entity_poly.pdbx_strand_id
1 'polypeptide(L)'
;MIYPNHQFLPTFFTLLSSCIAAGGVHAQSIHFTGDTNPTGDLGAVYSSENITVGNTADGSLNISSGAVLTTTNMASIAATATSSGTATVSDPGSLWNVRTVGVGRLGQGTLNIRNEGKIISREGYIGQLAGSTGTVTVDGKGTSWTIPLDYNGDFWIGNMGGAGTLTVSNGATVSTTSDIYTAVSGSNVSALVQVDGMGSTLNADALCYLGMSGTSTVHVTNGAEFNCGGQSFINFGTVSVTGQGSKWTLGSTLSIGNSSNLSNGALTVGDGGTVEVSSTVSLPYIFSATANSTGTLNIEGTSQPGAFSAPSLAFGSNNLGTVNFNHTDDSGDYIFSTPMSGPGTVNINGSGITSLSGTNVYSGTTDIKAGVLRAASTAGLSNASDFVLHSGGTLDSNTFSPTVKSLVNGGVVTMLSGGTAGALTVNRNYVGNGGTVALNTALGDSTAATERLLIQGDTSGTTTLDIHNLGGSGAQTTGNGILVVQVAGASDGLFKLPAPGFIDVGSYRYTLLKVGRDWYLQSEGLAAAPEANVVCVPAELVDADNQVSTCTVTLNSAPLQDLPVNLNVAPPHARYTTSCVSPIVVPAHSTQSTCTVTAVPNNVAGDGDVIAEMSVAAPTLPGAYTTSGPAAQVLIKDDDAPSTTTAVPVPQFGWAGLVSLSALLSVFAFGQSRHRRPRQ
;
A
#
# COMPACT_ATOMS: atom_id res chain seq x y z
N MET A 1 20.66 37.49 -55.10
CA MET A 1 21.16 37.59 -56.49
C MET A 1 21.12 36.18 -57.06
N ILE A 2 20.22 35.96 -58.03
CA ILE A 2 20.22 34.92 -59.07
C ILE A 2 19.95 33.45 -58.65
N TYR A 3 18.69 33.03 -58.81
CA TYR A 3 18.28 31.77 -59.48
C TYR A 3 18.53 31.91 -61.00
N PRO A 4 18.70 30.83 -61.81
CA PRO A 4 17.53 30.25 -62.53
C PRO A 4 17.66 28.74 -62.94
N ASN A 5 16.58 27.94 -62.89
CA ASN A 5 15.59 27.59 -63.93
C ASN A 5 15.90 26.36 -64.81
N HIS A 6 14.91 25.48 -64.92
CA HIS A 6 14.20 25.09 -66.16
C HIS A 6 12.88 24.40 -65.72
N GLN A 7 11.72 25.07 -65.66
CA GLN A 7 10.73 25.38 -66.71
C GLN A 7 10.25 24.20 -67.58
N PHE A 8 8.96 23.85 -67.48
CA PHE A 8 7.95 24.05 -68.54
C PHE A 8 6.51 24.00 -67.97
N LEU A 9 5.69 24.99 -68.38
CA LEU A 9 4.24 25.27 -68.14
C LEU A 9 3.43 24.88 -69.43
N PRO A 10 2.16 25.30 -69.67
CA PRO A 10 0.87 25.12 -68.97
C PRO A 10 -0.32 24.80 -69.94
N THR A 11 -1.54 24.56 -69.44
CA THR A 11 -2.84 24.94 -70.07
C THR A 11 -3.96 24.82 -69.02
N PHE A 12 -4.56 25.91 -68.50
CA PHE A 12 -5.65 26.77 -69.01
C PHE A 12 -7.05 26.42 -68.44
N PHE A 13 -7.61 27.40 -67.70
CA PHE A 13 -9.04 27.72 -67.46
C PHE A 13 -10.01 26.66 -66.88
N THR A 14 -10.56 26.93 -65.69
CA THR A 14 -11.89 27.57 -65.54
C THR A 14 -12.19 27.92 -64.08
N LEU A 15 -12.74 29.12 -63.86
CA LEU A 15 -13.43 29.50 -62.62
C LEU A 15 -14.55 28.48 -62.34
N LEU A 16 -14.61 27.95 -61.12
CA LEU A 16 -15.89 27.49 -60.56
C LEU A 16 -16.40 28.55 -59.59
N SER A 17 -17.32 29.34 -60.12
CA SER A 17 -18.29 30.11 -59.38
C SER A 17 -19.08 29.18 -58.46
N SER A 18 -19.31 29.63 -57.22
CA SER A 18 -20.55 29.44 -56.48
C SER A 18 -21.23 28.07 -56.60
N CYS A 19 -20.86 27.15 -55.71
CA CYS A 19 -21.81 26.19 -55.16
C CYS A 19 -21.63 26.17 -53.65
N ILE A 20 -22.35 27.08 -52.98
CA ILE A 20 -23.00 26.72 -51.72
C ILE A 20 -23.77 25.46 -52.07
N ALA A 21 -23.21 24.30 -51.75
CA ALA A 21 -24.01 23.12 -51.58
C ALA A 21 -24.93 23.46 -50.42
N ALA A 22 -26.12 23.96 -50.75
CA ALA A 22 -27.27 23.81 -49.91
C ALA A 22 -27.36 22.31 -49.63
N GLY A 23 -26.76 21.89 -48.50
CA GLY A 23 -27.28 20.74 -47.80
C GLY A 23 -28.77 21.03 -47.71
N GLY A 24 -29.58 20.18 -48.36
CA GLY A 24 -31.01 20.40 -48.46
C GLY A 24 -31.51 20.83 -47.09
N VAL A 25 -32.19 21.98 -47.05
CA VAL A 25 -32.94 22.37 -45.87
C VAL A 25 -33.88 21.20 -45.63
N HIS A 26 -33.54 20.32 -44.68
CA HIS A 26 -34.51 19.37 -44.18
C HIS A 26 -35.63 20.25 -43.65
N ALA A 27 -36.79 20.19 -44.31
CA ALA A 27 -37.94 20.93 -43.85
C ALA A 27 -38.16 20.55 -42.39
N GLN A 28 -38.36 21.55 -41.52
CA GLN A 28 -38.65 21.32 -40.11
C GLN A 28 -39.78 20.29 -40.04
N SER A 29 -39.52 19.14 -39.42
CA SER A 29 -40.40 17.99 -39.55
C SER A 29 -40.79 17.46 -38.19
N ILE A 30 -42.11 17.37 -37.99
CA ILE A 30 -42.73 16.54 -36.97
C ILE A 30 -43.36 15.37 -37.71
N HIS A 31 -42.71 14.21 -37.68
CA HIS A 31 -43.08 13.06 -38.50
C HIS A 31 -43.58 11.91 -37.63
N PHE A 32 -44.83 11.49 -37.86
CA PHE A 32 -45.45 10.34 -37.22
C PHE A 32 -45.59 9.17 -38.21
N THR A 33 -45.16 7.97 -37.80
CA THR A 33 -45.26 6.73 -38.60
C THR A 33 -45.75 5.56 -37.76
N GLY A 34 -46.45 4.61 -38.39
CA GLY A 34 -47.02 3.45 -37.70
C GLY A 34 -48.30 3.78 -36.92
N ASP A 35 -48.53 3.07 -35.82
CA ASP A 35 -49.70 3.23 -34.95
C ASP A 35 -49.52 4.40 -33.99
N THR A 36 -49.85 5.60 -34.48
CA THR A 36 -49.72 6.84 -33.73
C THR A 36 -51.01 7.66 -33.80
N ASN A 37 -51.20 8.55 -32.83
CA ASN A 37 -52.20 9.59 -32.90
C ASN A 37 -51.59 10.90 -32.39
N PRO A 38 -51.40 11.93 -33.24
CA PRO A 38 -51.78 12.03 -34.67
C PRO A 38 -50.94 11.15 -35.61
N THR A 39 -51.23 11.18 -36.91
CA THR A 39 -50.52 10.42 -37.97
C THR A 39 -49.95 11.34 -39.05
N GLY A 40 -48.85 10.92 -39.70
CA GLY A 40 -48.29 11.58 -40.88
C GLY A 40 -47.32 12.72 -40.58
N ASP A 41 -46.96 13.45 -41.64
CA ASP A 41 -46.11 14.64 -41.57
C ASP A 41 -46.90 15.86 -41.10
N LEU A 42 -46.43 16.47 -40.02
CA LEU A 42 -46.93 17.75 -39.51
C LEU A 42 -45.87 18.83 -39.73
N GLY A 43 -46.33 20.08 -39.80
CA GLY A 43 -45.46 21.22 -40.07
C GLY A 43 -44.45 21.52 -38.95
N ALA A 44 -43.72 22.63 -39.14
CA ALA A 44 -42.71 23.15 -38.21
C ALA A 44 -43.17 23.28 -36.75
N VAL A 45 -44.44 23.60 -36.53
CA VAL A 45 -45.04 23.78 -35.21
C VAL A 45 -46.34 23.02 -35.16
N TYR A 46 -46.52 22.19 -34.14
CA TYR A 46 -47.77 21.47 -33.92
C TYR A 46 -48.14 21.46 -32.44
N SER A 47 -49.43 21.49 -32.14
CA SER A 47 -49.96 21.41 -30.79
C SER A 47 -51.09 20.40 -30.76
N SER A 48 -51.06 19.49 -29.78
CA SER A 48 -52.14 18.54 -29.49
C SER A 48 -52.38 18.48 -27.99
N GLU A 49 -53.59 18.10 -27.60
CA GLU A 49 -53.87 17.79 -26.20
C GLU A 49 -53.11 16.52 -25.77
N ASN A 50 -53.27 15.45 -26.55
CA ASN A 50 -52.68 14.15 -26.27
C ASN A 50 -51.88 13.65 -27.47
N ILE A 51 -50.81 12.91 -27.19
CA ILE A 51 -50.02 12.20 -28.20
C ILE A 51 -49.93 10.73 -27.80
N THR A 52 -50.12 9.84 -28.77
CA THR A 52 -49.86 8.42 -28.62
C THR A 52 -48.87 7.97 -29.69
N VAL A 53 -47.79 7.32 -29.26
CA VAL A 53 -46.77 6.73 -30.13
C VAL A 53 -46.69 5.25 -29.81
N GLY A 54 -47.26 4.40 -30.65
CA GLY A 54 -47.47 2.99 -30.37
C GLY A 54 -48.67 2.79 -29.45
N ASN A 55 -49.86 2.61 -30.01
CA ASN A 55 -51.08 2.33 -29.24
C ASN A 55 -51.25 0.83 -29.02
N THR A 56 -51.58 0.09 -30.08
CA THR A 56 -51.80 -1.37 -30.13
C THR A 56 -50.76 -2.09 -30.97
N ALA A 57 -50.07 -1.37 -31.86
CA ALA A 57 -48.95 -1.83 -32.66
C ALA A 57 -47.80 -0.82 -32.55
N ASP A 58 -46.73 -1.03 -33.33
CA ASP A 58 -45.55 -0.17 -33.29
C ASP A 58 -45.82 1.21 -33.90
N GLY A 59 -45.35 2.25 -33.22
CA GLY A 59 -45.43 3.64 -33.69
C GLY A 59 -44.14 4.41 -33.46
N SER A 60 -43.90 5.45 -34.27
CA SER A 60 -42.72 6.30 -34.17
C SER A 60 -43.05 7.78 -34.36
N LEU A 61 -42.38 8.63 -33.59
CA LEU A 61 -42.41 10.10 -33.66
C LEU A 61 -41.00 10.65 -33.82
N ASN A 62 -40.77 11.48 -34.83
CA ASN A 62 -39.53 12.24 -34.99
C ASN A 62 -39.81 13.73 -34.98
N ILE A 63 -39.11 14.48 -34.12
CA ILE A 63 -39.12 15.94 -34.05
C ILE A 63 -37.70 16.39 -34.36
N SER A 64 -37.51 16.98 -35.53
CA SER A 64 -36.17 17.26 -36.05
C SER A 64 -36.07 18.60 -36.78
N SER A 65 -34.83 19.01 -37.06
CA SER A 65 -34.52 20.18 -37.89
C SER A 65 -35.17 21.49 -37.39
N GLY A 66 -35.28 21.69 -36.07
CA GLY A 66 -35.79 22.93 -35.48
C GLY A 66 -37.30 22.95 -35.22
N ALA A 67 -38.00 21.83 -35.39
CA ALA A 67 -39.44 21.75 -35.19
C ALA A 67 -39.86 21.82 -33.72
N VAL A 68 -41.05 22.39 -33.45
CA VAL A 68 -41.60 22.56 -32.09
C VAL A 68 -42.91 21.81 -31.93
N LEU A 69 -42.92 20.80 -31.06
CA LEU A 69 -44.12 20.06 -30.68
C LEU A 69 -44.60 20.50 -29.30
N THR A 70 -45.88 20.83 -29.18
CA THR A 70 -46.54 21.08 -27.89
C THR A 70 -47.57 19.99 -27.59
N THR A 71 -47.50 19.39 -26.40
CA THR A 71 -48.49 18.44 -25.89
C THR A 71 -49.04 18.94 -24.57
N THR A 72 -50.27 19.44 -24.56
CA THR A 72 -50.80 20.17 -23.39
C THR A 72 -51.25 19.27 -22.25
N ASN A 73 -51.45 17.96 -22.50
CA ASN A 73 -51.89 17.01 -21.49
C ASN A 73 -50.94 15.80 -21.33
N MET A 74 -50.99 14.80 -22.21
CA MET A 74 -50.20 13.58 -22.03
C MET A 74 -49.65 13.05 -23.35
N ALA A 75 -48.35 12.74 -23.36
CA ALA A 75 -47.69 11.96 -24.40
C ALA A 75 -47.42 10.54 -23.88
N SER A 76 -48.02 9.53 -24.49
CA SER A 76 -47.80 8.11 -24.17
C SER A 76 -47.00 7.44 -25.28
N ILE A 77 -45.80 6.97 -24.95
CA ILE A 77 -44.96 6.15 -25.82
C ILE A 77 -45.11 4.69 -25.35
N ALA A 78 -45.63 3.83 -26.22
CA ALA A 78 -46.13 2.48 -25.91
C ALA A 78 -47.28 2.49 -24.89
N ALA A 79 -48.47 2.88 -25.36
CA ALA A 79 -49.63 3.17 -24.52
C ALA A 79 -50.37 1.95 -23.99
N THR A 80 -50.25 0.77 -24.62
CA THR A 80 -50.89 -0.47 -24.17
C THR A 80 -49.89 -1.62 -24.06
N ALA A 81 -50.32 -2.72 -23.41
CA ALA A 81 -49.51 -3.93 -23.29
C ALA A 81 -49.13 -4.46 -24.68
N THR A 82 -47.92 -4.98 -24.84
CA THR A 82 -47.35 -5.54 -26.09
C THR A 82 -47.05 -4.54 -27.21
N SER A 83 -47.53 -3.29 -27.14
CA SER A 83 -47.13 -2.23 -28.08
C SER A 83 -45.67 -1.80 -27.89
N SER A 84 -45.04 -1.35 -28.97
CA SER A 84 -43.76 -0.62 -28.90
C SER A 84 -43.92 0.81 -29.44
N GLY A 85 -43.21 1.75 -28.86
CA GLY A 85 -43.25 3.15 -29.29
C GLY A 85 -41.86 3.76 -29.25
N THR A 86 -41.50 4.53 -30.27
CA THR A 86 -40.22 5.24 -30.31
C THR A 86 -40.43 6.72 -30.59
N ALA A 87 -39.95 7.61 -29.74
CA ALA A 87 -39.88 9.04 -30.04
C ALA A 87 -38.43 9.51 -30.10
N THR A 88 -38.13 10.40 -31.04
CA THR A 88 -36.82 11.04 -31.18
C THR A 88 -36.97 12.55 -31.27
N VAL A 89 -36.21 13.29 -30.46
CA VAL A 89 -36.01 14.74 -30.58
C VAL A 89 -34.55 15.00 -30.94
N SER A 90 -34.31 15.59 -32.10
CA SER A 90 -32.95 15.81 -32.57
C SER A 90 -32.74 17.11 -33.31
N ASP A 91 -31.49 17.52 -33.41
CA ASP A 91 -30.99 18.70 -34.13
C ASP A 91 -31.26 20.02 -33.39
N PRO A 92 -30.39 21.03 -33.59
CA PRO A 92 -30.53 22.32 -32.93
C PRO A 92 -31.88 22.99 -33.16
N GLY A 93 -32.47 23.48 -32.07
CA GLY A 93 -33.76 24.18 -32.08
C GLY A 93 -35.00 23.27 -32.00
N SER A 94 -34.84 21.95 -32.19
CA SER A 94 -35.95 21.02 -32.02
C SER A 94 -36.38 20.92 -30.56
N LEU A 95 -37.66 21.13 -30.31
CA LEU A 95 -38.22 21.24 -28.96
C LEU A 95 -39.52 20.46 -28.82
N TRP A 96 -39.60 19.64 -27.78
CA TRP A 96 -40.86 19.08 -27.31
C TRP A 96 -41.26 19.70 -25.97
N ASN A 97 -42.27 20.56 -25.99
CA ASN A 97 -42.95 21.04 -24.78
C ASN A 97 -44.10 20.08 -24.46
N VAL A 98 -44.05 19.39 -23.33
CA VAL A 98 -45.05 18.39 -22.97
C VAL A 98 -45.48 18.58 -21.52
N ARG A 99 -46.77 18.39 -21.20
CA ARG A 99 -47.17 18.39 -19.78
C ARG A 99 -46.64 17.13 -19.09
N THR A 100 -47.12 15.96 -19.49
CA THR A 100 -46.64 14.67 -18.98
C THR A 100 -46.13 13.80 -20.13
N VAL A 101 -44.91 13.29 -20.01
CA VAL A 101 -44.37 12.28 -20.94
C VAL A 101 -44.22 10.94 -20.23
N GLY A 102 -44.85 9.90 -20.78
CA GLY A 102 -44.73 8.52 -20.31
C GLY A 102 -44.03 7.66 -21.35
N VAL A 103 -42.81 7.22 -21.04
CA VAL A 103 -41.99 6.34 -21.88
C VAL A 103 -42.16 4.91 -21.37
N GLY A 104 -42.80 4.04 -22.14
CA GLY A 104 -43.12 2.69 -21.68
C GLY A 104 -44.22 2.76 -20.62
N ARG A 105 -45.41 3.23 -21.00
CA ARG A 105 -46.53 3.37 -20.07
C ARG A 105 -47.10 2.00 -19.68
N LEU A 106 -47.47 1.17 -20.66
CA LEU A 106 -47.94 -0.21 -20.49
C LEU A 106 -47.16 -1.20 -21.36
N GLY A 107 -46.46 -0.72 -22.40
CA GLY A 107 -45.65 -1.53 -23.32
C GLY A 107 -44.16 -1.15 -23.27
N GLN A 108 -43.48 -1.27 -24.42
CA GLN A 108 -42.06 -1.00 -24.57
C GLN A 108 -41.83 0.36 -25.24
N GLY A 109 -41.47 1.38 -24.46
CA GLY A 109 -41.24 2.73 -24.97
C GLY A 109 -39.77 3.09 -25.03
N THR A 110 -39.37 3.79 -26.09
CA THR A 110 -38.04 4.36 -26.26
C THR A 110 -38.15 5.85 -26.56
N LEU A 111 -37.33 6.67 -25.88
CA LEU A 111 -37.21 8.10 -26.14
C LEU A 111 -35.74 8.48 -26.31
N ASN A 112 -35.41 9.02 -27.48
CA ASN A 112 -34.07 9.48 -27.79
C ASN A 112 -34.05 11.01 -27.88
N ILE A 113 -33.20 11.66 -27.10
CA ILE A 113 -32.92 13.09 -27.19
C ILE A 113 -31.45 13.20 -27.56
N ARG A 114 -31.14 13.80 -28.71
CA ARG A 114 -29.76 13.83 -29.22
C ARG A 114 -29.49 15.06 -30.07
N ASN A 115 -28.23 15.31 -30.43
CA ASN A 115 -27.83 16.37 -31.36
C ASN A 115 -28.45 17.74 -31.00
N GLU A 116 -28.36 18.18 -29.74
CA GLU A 116 -28.91 19.45 -29.26
C GLU A 116 -30.46 19.54 -29.22
N GLY A 117 -31.17 18.42 -29.40
CA GLY A 117 -32.60 18.32 -29.18
C GLY A 117 -32.98 18.59 -27.72
N LYS A 118 -34.19 19.14 -27.50
CA LYS A 118 -34.65 19.54 -26.16
C LYS A 118 -36.05 19.06 -25.84
N ILE A 119 -36.24 18.62 -24.59
CA ILE A 119 -37.56 18.35 -24.02
C ILE A 119 -37.74 19.22 -22.78
N ILE A 120 -38.91 19.85 -22.67
CA ILE A 120 -39.37 20.50 -21.45
C ILE A 120 -40.67 19.79 -21.05
N SER A 121 -40.68 19.13 -19.90
CA SER A 121 -41.86 18.44 -19.38
C SER A 121 -42.25 18.91 -17.99
N ARG A 122 -43.53 18.89 -17.61
CA ARG A 122 -43.90 19.08 -16.19
C ARG A 122 -43.71 17.80 -15.37
N GLU A 123 -43.93 16.64 -15.98
CA GLU A 123 -43.80 15.32 -15.36
C GLU A 123 -43.15 14.36 -16.36
N GLY A 124 -42.31 13.45 -15.85
CA GLY A 124 -41.68 12.41 -16.66
C GLY A 124 -41.79 11.03 -16.01
N TYR A 125 -42.28 10.05 -16.76
CA TYR A 125 -42.32 8.65 -16.35
C TYR A 125 -41.52 7.79 -17.32
N ILE A 126 -40.64 6.93 -16.80
CA ILE A 126 -39.88 5.95 -17.57
C ILE A 126 -40.17 4.57 -16.99
N GLY A 127 -40.93 3.73 -17.71
CA GLY A 127 -41.40 2.43 -17.23
C GLY A 127 -42.43 2.58 -16.11
N GLN A 128 -43.70 2.81 -16.46
CA GLN A 128 -44.69 3.32 -15.51
C GLN A 128 -45.57 2.25 -14.84
N LEU A 129 -45.99 1.21 -15.56
CA LEU A 129 -46.95 0.21 -15.05
C LEU A 129 -46.41 -1.22 -15.16
N ALA A 130 -47.03 -2.15 -14.45
CA ALA A 130 -46.60 -3.54 -14.39
C ALA A 130 -46.38 -4.16 -15.78
N GLY A 131 -45.19 -4.73 -16.00
CA GLY A 131 -44.79 -5.37 -17.26
C GLY A 131 -44.34 -4.42 -18.37
N SER A 132 -44.38 -3.10 -18.14
CA SER A 132 -43.86 -2.10 -19.08
C SER A 132 -42.34 -1.91 -18.97
N THR A 133 -41.72 -1.45 -20.04
CA THR A 133 -40.31 -1.05 -20.06
C THR A 133 -40.18 0.30 -20.75
N GLY A 134 -39.56 1.26 -20.07
CA GLY A 134 -39.21 2.56 -20.63
C GLY A 134 -37.70 2.71 -20.73
N THR A 135 -37.21 3.19 -21.87
CA THR A 135 -35.79 3.49 -22.08
C THR A 135 -35.66 4.91 -22.61
N VAL A 136 -34.86 5.73 -21.93
CA VAL A 136 -34.56 7.10 -22.34
C VAL A 136 -33.06 7.28 -22.48
N THR A 137 -32.64 7.87 -23.59
CA THR A 137 -31.26 8.28 -23.82
C THR A 137 -31.23 9.77 -24.12
N VAL A 138 -30.45 10.52 -23.32
CA VAL A 138 -30.17 11.94 -23.51
C VAL A 138 -28.69 12.07 -23.80
N ASP A 139 -28.34 12.36 -25.05
CA ASP A 139 -26.98 12.21 -25.55
C ASP A 139 -26.45 13.45 -26.27
N GLY A 140 -25.20 13.79 -25.97
CA GLY A 140 -24.46 14.84 -26.65
C GLY A 140 -24.59 16.22 -25.99
N LYS A 141 -23.52 16.99 -26.09
CA LYS A 141 -23.43 18.35 -25.57
C LYS A 141 -24.57 19.24 -26.09
N GLY A 142 -25.21 19.97 -25.18
CA GLY A 142 -26.31 20.90 -25.50
C GLY A 142 -27.68 20.25 -25.65
N THR A 143 -27.75 18.92 -25.67
CA THR A 143 -28.99 18.14 -25.56
C THR A 143 -29.51 18.20 -24.13
N SER A 144 -30.81 18.37 -23.95
CA SER A 144 -31.38 18.49 -22.60
C SER A 144 -32.80 17.97 -22.42
N TRP A 145 -33.07 17.43 -21.23
CA TRP A 145 -34.43 17.26 -20.71
C TRP A 145 -34.60 18.05 -19.40
N THR A 146 -35.55 18.98 -19.38
CA THR A 146 -35.81 19.84 -18.22
C THR A 146 -37.22 19.62 -17.66
N ILE A 147 -37.32 19.52 -16.33
CA ILE A 147 -38.57 19.40 -15.56
C ILE A 147 -38.65 20.57 -14.54
N PRO A 148 -39.31 21.69 -14.87
CA PRO A 148 -39.30 22.91 -14.05
C PRO A 148 -40.37 22.92 -12.92
N LEU A 149 -40.22 23.86 -11.97
CA LEU A 149 -40.93 23.94 -10.67
C LEU A 149 -42.44 24.15 -10.73
N ASP A 150 -43.05 24.19 -11.90
CA ASP A 150 -44.31 24.88 -12.03
C ASP A 150 -45.47 24.22 -11.25
N TYR A 151 -45.44 22.91 -10.92
CA TYR A 151 -46.55 22.22 -10.24
C TYR A 151 -46.24 20.97 -9.35
N ASN A 152 -45.08 20.85 -8.68
CA ASN A 152 -44.69 19.60 -7.95
C ASN A 152 -44.65 18.35 -8.84
N GLY A 153 -44.31 18.50 -10.12
CA GLY A 153 -44.20 17.35 -11.01
C GLY A 153 -42.86 16.65 -10.79
N ASP A 154 -42.91 15.38 -10.37
CA ASP A 154 -41.68 14.61 -10.11
C ASP A 154 -41.17 13.90 -11.37
N PHE A 155 -39.98 13.35 -11.23
CA PHE A 155 -39.35 12.52 -12.24
C PHE A 155 -39.26 11.08 -11.77
N TRP A 156 -39.99 10.18 -12.44
CA TRP A 156 -40.12 8.77 -12.05
C TRP A 156 -39.41 7.84 -13.03
N ILE A 157 -38.53 6.99 -12.50
CA ILE A 157 -37.81 5.96 -13.25
C ILE A 157 -38.13 4.61 -12.62
N GLY A 158 -38.96 3.81 -13.27
CA GLY A 158 -39.56 2.61 -12.68
C GLY A 158 -40.61 2.96 -11.64
N ASN A 159 -41.88 2.86 -12.02
CA ASN A 159 -43.02 3.06 -11.12
C ASN A 159 -44.05 1.93 -11.31
N MET A 160 -44.95 1.74 -10.34
CA MET A 160 -46.08 0.77 -10.34
C MET A 160 -45.81 -0.58 -11.04
N GLY A 161 -44.63 -1.18 -10.81
CA GLY A 161 -44.19 -2.47 -11.37
C GLY A 161 -43.53 -2.43 -12.76
N GLY A 162 -43.28 -1.25 -13.31
CA GLY A 162 -42.56 -1.04 -14.57
C GLY A 162 -41.04 -0.95 -14.39
N ALA A 163 -40.31 -1.22 -15.48
CA ALA A 163 -38.86 -1.12 -15.52
C ALA A 163 -38.42 0.15 -16.27
N GLY A 164 -37.67 1.04 -15.60
CA GLY A 164 -37.18 2.28 -16.19
C GLY A 164 -35.67 2.27 -16.42
N THR A 165 -35.22 2.80 -17.55
CA THR A 165 -33.79 3.05 -17.83
C THR A 165 -33.59 4.47 -18.33
N LEU A 166 -32.68 5.21 -17.69
CA LEU A 166 -32.22 6.53 -18.11
C LEU A 166 -30.72 6.52 -18.34
N THR A 167 -30.29 6.95 -19.52
CA THR A 167 -28.88 7.19 -19.84
C THR A 167 -28.69 8.67 -20.18
N VAL A 168 -27.74 9.33 -19.53
CA VAL A 168 -27.30 10.70 -19.80
C VAL A 168 -25.83 10.65 -20.16
N SER A 169 -25.48 11.01 -21.40
CA SER A 169 -24.13 10.79 -21.93
C SER A 169 -23.58 11.92 -22.78
N ASN A 170 -22.25 11.90 -22.96
CA ASN A 170 -21.52 12.76 -23.90
C ASN A 170 -21.78 14.28 -23.72
N GLY A 171 -21.92 14.75 -22.48
CA GLY A 171 -22.10 16.18 -22.17
C GLY A 171 -23.55 16.66 -22.15
N ALA A 172 -24.52 15.74 -22.14
CA ALA A 172 -25.94 16.05 -22.04
C ALA A 172 -26.38 16.43 -20.62
N THR A 173 -27.53 17.08 -20.50
CA THR A 173 -28.09 17.49 -19.20
C THR A 173 -29.52 17.01 -19.02
N VAL A 174 -29.80 16.37 -17.89
CA VAL A 174 -31.16 16.17 -17.38
C VAL A 174 -31.28 16.94 -16.06
N SER A 175 -32.27 17.80 -15.96
CA SER A 175 -32.50 18.61 -14.76
C SER A 175 -33.96 18.60 -14.37
N THR A 176 -34.24 18.27 -13.11
CA THR A 176 -35.53 18.49 -12.47
C THR A 176 -35.36 19.43 -11.29
N THR A 177 -36.33 20.31 -11.10
CA THR A 177 -36.38 21.14 -9.90
C THR A 177 -37.18 20.49 -8.76
N SER A 178 -37.85 19.37 -9.05
CA SER A 178 -38.56 18.54 -8.06
C SER A 178 -37.71 17.33 -7.67
N ASP A 179 -38.38 16.29 -7.19
CA ASP A 179 -37.76 15.05 -6.75
C ASP A 179 -37.43 14.12 -7.94
N ILE A 180 -36.39 13.31 -7.75
CA ILE A 180 -36.15 12.10 -8.56
C ILE A 180 -36.56 10.89 -7.72
N TYR A 181 -37.44 10.08 -8.27
CA TYR A 181 -37.88 8.82 -7.69
C TYR A 181 -37.50 7.64 -8.57
N THR A 182 -36.89 6.62 -7.98
CA THR A 182 -36.57 5.39 -8.69
C THR A 182 -37.15 4.15 -8.00
N ALA A 183 -37.60 3.20 -8.82
CA ALA A 183 -38.17 1.91 -8.42
C ALA A 183 -39.20 2.05 -7.27
N VAL A 184 -40.28 2.77 -7.56
CA VAL A 184 -41.14 3.40 -6.54
C VAL A 184 -42.14 2.46 -5.89
N SER A 185 -42.95 1.79 -6.68
CA SER A 185 -44.05 0.95 -6.22
C SER A 185 -44.29 -0.22 -7.16
N GLY A 186 -44.93 -1.29 -6.67
CA GLY A 186 -45.30 -2.47 -7.47
C GLY A 186 -44.27 -3.60 -7.44
N SER A 187 -44.72 -4.80 -7.79
CA SER A 187 -43.90 -6.01 -7.79
C SER A 187 -42.82 -5.95 -8.87
N ASN A 188 -41.58 -6.34 -8.53
CA ASN A 188 -40.43 -6.38 -9.44
C ASN A 188 -40.14 -5.04 -10.14
N VAL A 189 -40.54 -3.91 -9.57
CA VAL A 189 -40.20 -2.59 -10.10
C VAL A 189 -38.69 -2.39 -10.05
N SER A 190 -38.11 -1.85 -11.11
CA SER A 190 -36.65 -1.65 -11.21
C SER A 190 -36.30 -0.37 -11.95
N ALA A 191 -35.15 0.20 -11.60
CA ALA A 191 -34.62 1.39 -12.25
C ALA A 191 -33.12 1.26 -12.50
N LEU A 192 -32.70 1.62 -13.71
CA LEU A 192 -31.29 1.80 -14.06
C LEU A 192 -31.06 3.26 -14.48
N VAL A 193 -30.14 3.94 -13.81
CA VAL A 193 -29.73 5.30 -14.15
C VAL A 193 -28.23 5.30 -14.43
N GLN A 194 -27.84 5.79 -15.60
CA GLN A 194 -26.45 5.90 -16.02
C GLN A 194 -26.16 7.34 -16.39
N VAL A 195 -25.26 8.00 -15.67
CA VAL A 195 -24.74 9.32 -16.02
C VAL A 195 -23.27 9.11 -16.36
N ASP A 196 -22.93 9.27 -17.63
CA ASP A 196 -21.63 8.85 -18.16
C ASP A 196 -20.97 9.92 -19.03
N GLY A 197 -19.66 10.07 -18.86
CA GLY A 197 -18.83 10.93 -19.69
C GLY A 197 -18.77 12.38 -19.20
N MET A 198 -17.65 13.01 -19.50
CA MET A 198 -17.30 14.35 -19.03
C MET A 198 -18.38 15.37 -19.40
N GLY A 199 -18.86 16.09 -18.39
CA GLY A 199 -19.86 17.16 -18.54
C GLY A 199 -21.30 16.66 -18.66
N SER A 200 -21.55 15.35 -18.66
CA SER A 200 -22.90 14.81 -18.52
C SER A 200 -23.41 15.06 -17.11
N THR A 201 -24.64 15.56 -16.98
CA THR A 201 -25.19 16.02 -15.70
C THR A 201 -26.61 15.52 -15.49
N LEU A 202 -26.87 14.95 -14.30
CA LEU A 202 -28.22 14.73 -13.78
C LEU A 202 -28.41 15.61 -12.54
N ASN A 203 -29.40 16.50 -12.55
CA ASN A 203 -29.64 17.44 -11.47
C ASN A 203 -31.06 17.29 -10.92
N ALA A 204 -31.18 17.28 -9.59
CA ALA A 204 -32.42 17.38 -8.85
C ALA A 204 -32.29 18.47 -7.79
N ASP A 205 -33.12 19.51 -7.82
CA ASP A 205 -33.03 20.57 -6.80
C ASP A 205 -33.60 20.13 -5.44
N ALA A 206 -34.50 19.15 -5.43
CA ALA A 206 -35.16 18.62 -4.23
C ALA A 206 -34.63 17.23 -3.85
N LEU A 207 -35.50 16.25 -3.58
CA LEU A 207 -35.12 14.96 -3.02
C LEU A 207 -34.67 13.96 -4.09
N CYS A 208 -33.75 13.06 -3.73
CA CYS A 208 -33.38 11.91 -4.55
C CYS A 208 -33.73 10.61 -3.79
N TYR A 209 -34.83 9.97 -4.15
CA TYR A 209 -35.24 8.68 -3.61
C TYR A 209 -34.83 7.54 -4.53
N LEU A 210 -33.80 6.81 -4.13
CA LEU A 210 -33.23 5.73 -4.91
C LEU A 210 -33.68 4.36 -4.36
N GLY A 211 -34.53 3.69 -5.11
CA GLY A 211 -35.00 2.34 -4.79
C GLY A 211 -36.03 2.32 -3.68
N MET A 212 -37.19 2.96 -3.86
CA MET A 212 -38.16 3.15 -2.77
C MET A 212 -38.84 1.85 -2.31
N SER A 213 -39.20 0.96 -3.24
CA SER A 213 -39.72 -0.38 -2.93
C SER A 213 -39.17 -1.51 -3.80
N GLY A 214 -38.45 -1.18 -4.88
CA GLY A 214 -37.74 -2.12 -5.74
C GLY A 214 -36.31 -1.68 -6.01
N THR A 215 -35.60 -2.44 -6.84
CA THR A 215 -34.16 -2.27 -7.04
C THR A 215 -33.84 -1.06 -7.91
N SER A 216 -33.04 -0.14 -7.38
CA SER A 216 -32.43 0.96 -8.13
C SER A 216 -30.93 0.76 -8.27
N THR A 217 -30.42 0.86 -9.49
CA THR A 217 -28.99 0.89 -9.78
C THR A 217 -28.64 2.22 -10.43
N VAL A 218 -27.71 2.96 -9.84
CA VAL A 218 -27.23 4.24 -10.37
C VAL A 218 -25.72 4.18 -10.58
N HIS A 219 -25.27 4.56 -11.77
CA HIS A 219 -23.86 4.68 -12.12
C HIS A 219 -23.53 6.11 -12.53
N VAL A 220 -22.51 6.70 -11.90
CA VAL A 220 -21.92 7.98 -12.27
C VAL A 220 -20.47 7.73 -12.65
N THR A 221 -20.14 7.87 -13.94
CA THR A 221 -18.87 7.40 -14.50
C THR A 221 -18.22 8.37 -15.46
N ASN A 222 -16.91 8.19 -15.68
CA ASN A 222 -16.13 8.88 -16.71
C ASN A 222 -16.22 10.43 -16.68
N GLY A 223 -16.25 11.03 -15.49
CA GLY A 223 -16.29 12.49 -15.34
C GLY A 223 -17.69 13.12 -15.37
N ALA A 224 -18.73 12.31 -15.23
CA ALA A 224 -20.11 12.77 -15.13
C ALA A 224 -20.45 13.28 -13.72
N GLU A 225 -21.53 14.06 -13.61
CA GLU A 225 -22.02 14.56 -12.33
C GLU A 225 -23.48 14.20 -12.07
N PHE A 226 -23.77 13.77 -10.84
CA PHE A 226 -25.11 13.68 -10.29
C PHE A 226 -25.23 14.69 -9.15
N ASN A 227 -26.25 15.52 -9.13
CA ASN A 227 -26.42 16.55 -8.11
C ASN A 227 -27.83 16.47 -7.52
N CYS A 228 -27.92 16.39 -6.19
CA CYS A 228 -29.17 16.37 -5.43
C CYS A 228 -29.15 17.51 -4.40
N GLY A 229 -29.99 18.53 -4.56
CA GLY A 229 -30.04 19.69 -3.68
C GLY A 229 -30.61 19.39 -2.29
N GLY A 230 -31.57 18.45 -2.21
CA GLY A 230 -32.21 18.01 -0.98
C GLY A 230 -31.61 16.74 -0.38
N GLN A 231 -32.42 16.03 0.41
CA GLN A 231 -32.01 14.76 1.03
C GLN A 231 -31.96 13.66 -0.03
N SER A 232 -31.03 12.73 0.15
CA SER A 232 -30.96 11.53 -0.69
C SER A 232 -31.11 10.26 0.13
N PHE A 233 -31.76 9.28 -0.48
CA PHE A 233 -32.05 7.99 0.11
C PHE A 233 -31.60 6.89 -0.84
N ILE A 234 -30.80 5.94 -0.36
CA ILE A 234 -30.49 4.70 -1.07
C ILE A 234 -31.15 3.58 -0.27
N ASN A 235 -32.33 3.15 -0.68
CA ASN A 235 -33.12 2.19 0.07
C ASN A 235 -32.85 0.77 -0.44
N PHE A 236 -33.33 0.45 -1.64
CA PHE A 236 -33.10 -0.85 -2.27
C PHE A 236 -32.22 -0.69 -3.51
N GLY A 237 -30.99 -1.19 -3.43
CA GLY A 237 -30.05 -1.23 -4.54
C GLY A 237 -28.78 -0.43 -4.29
N THR A 238 -28.15 0.02 -5.38
CA THR A 238 -26.75 0.44 -5.36
C THR A 238 -26.54 1.73 -6.12
N VAL A 239 -25.68 2.61 -5.58
CA VAL A 239 -25.11 3.75 -6.30
C VAL A 239 -23.60 3.55 -6.40
N SER A 240 -23.02 3.75 -7.59
CA SER A 240 -21.58 3.77 -7.77
C SER A 240 -21.14 5.10 -8.39
N VAL A 241 -20.17 5.76 -7.76
CA VAL A 241 -19.51 6.95 -8.28
C VAL A 241 -18.05 6.61 -8.50
N THR A 242 -17.70 6.31 -9.76
CA THR A 242 -16.39 5.74 -10.11
C THR A 242 -15.76 6.41 -11.31
N GLY A 243 -14.43 6.41 -11.35
CA GLY A 243 -13.66 7.03 -12.42
C GLY A 243 -13.34 8.49 -12.12
N GLN A 244 -12.17 8.92 -12.60
CA GLN A 244 -11.63 10.25 -12.33
C GLN A 244 -12.61 11.35 -12.75
N GLY A 245 -12.88 12.27 -11.82
CA GLY A 245 -13.75 13.42 -12.05
C GLY A 245 -15.25 13.12 -11.96
N SER A 246 -15.65 11.85 -11.85
CA SER A 246 -17.06 11.52 -11.60
C SER A 246 -17.46 12.01 -10.22
N LYS A 247 -18.61 12.70 -10.12
CA LYS A 247 -19.00 13.38 -8.89
C LYS A 247 -20.46 13.16 -8.53
N TRP A 248 -20.74 12.96 -7.24
CA TRP A 248 -22.08 13.11 -6.67
C TRP A 248 -22.09 14.15 -5.55
N THR A 249 -22.83 15.24 -5.75
CA THR A 249 -22.98 16.31 -4.75
C THR A 249 -24.36 16.24 -4.10
N LEU A 250 -24.41 16.31 -2.78
CA LEU A 250 -25.62 16.28 -1.98
C LEU A 250 -25.71 17.52 -1.10
N GLY A 251 -26.75 18.33 -1.31
CA GLY A 251 -26.99 19.57 -0.56
C GLY A 251 -27.55 19.35 0.85
N SER A 252 -27.93 18.11 1.19
CA SER A 252 -28.47 17.76 2.51
C SER A 252 -27.96 16.39 2.99
N THR A 253 -28.73 15.71 3.85
CA THR A 253 -28.39 14.40 4.43
C THR A 253 -28.45 13.27 3.40
N LEU A 254 -27.60 12.25 3.58
CA LEU A 254 -27.68 10.97 2.87
C LEU A 254 -28.09 9.86 3.83
N SER A 255 -29.14 9.10 3.50
CA SER A 255 -29.48 7.87 4.24
C SER A 255 -29.33 6.65 3.35
N ILE A 256 -28.58 5.65 3.79
CA ILE A 256 -28.40 4.39 3.07
C ILE A 256 -29.02 3.27 3.90
N GLY A 257 -29.99 2.53 3.35
CA GLY A 257 -30.76 1.54 4.09
C GLY A 257 -31.93 2.14 4.88
N ASN A 258 -32.58 3.19 4.39
CA ASN A 258 -33.64 3.89 5.12
C ASN A 258 -35.01 3.22 4.91
N SER A 259 -35.52 2.50 5.92
CA SER A 259 -36.84 1.85 5.89
C SER A 259 -37.30 1.46 7.29
N SER A 260 -38.61 1.36 7.48
CA SER A 260 -39.24 0.86 8.71
C SER A 260 -39.20 -0.66 8.87
N ASN A 261 -38.84 -1.41 7.81
CA ASN A 261 -38.79 -2.87 7.81
C ASN A 261 -37.41 -3.40 7.39
N LEU A 262 -37.21 -3.67 6.10
CA LEU A 262 -35.95 -4.13 5.50
C LEU A 262 -35.58 -3.16 4.38
N SER A 263 -34.31 -2.84 4.22
CA SER A 263 -33.76 -1.98 3.17
C SER A 263 -32.26 -2.20 3.13
N ASN A 264 -31.71 -2.51 1.96
CA ASN A 264 -30.33 -2.94 1.78
C ASN A 264 -29.67 -2.04 0.73
N GLY A 265 -29.36 -0.81 1.15
CA GLY A 265 -28.74 0.19 0.29
C GLY A 265 -27.21 0.08 0.34
N ALA A 266 -26.56 0.36 -0.79
CA ALA A 266 -25.11 0.50 -0.83
C ALA A 266 -24.67 1.68 -1.69
N LEU A 267 -23.65 2.40 -1.23
CA LEU A 267 -22.89 3.38 -2.00
C LEU A 267 -21.46 2.87 -2.20
N THR A 268 -20.99 2.89 -3.43
CA THR A 268 -19.59 2.63 -3.79
C THR A 268 -18.97 3.90 -4.34
N VAL A 269 -17.83 4.31 -3.80
CA VAL A 269 -17.03 5.43 -4.29
C VAL A 269 -15.64 4.90 -4.59
N GLY A 270 -15.18 5.05 -5.83
CA GLY A 270 -13.88 4.48 -6.19
C GLY A 270 -13.27 5.03 -7.46
N ASP A 271 -12.06 4.54 -7.78
CA ASP A 271 -11.32 4.87 -8.99
C ASP A 271 -11.22 6.39 -9.27
N GLY A 272 -10.99 7.18 -8.23
CA GLY A 272 -10.90 8.65 -8.31
C GLY A 272 -12.23 9.41 -8.41
N GLY A 273 -13.36 8.72 -8.21
CA GLY A 273 -14.68 9.34 -8.06
C GLY A 273 -14.84 10.05 -6.71
N THR A 274 -15.75 11.02 -6.66
CA THR A 274 -15.96 11.90 -5.48
C THR A 274 -17.43 11.94 -5.06
N VAL A 275 -17.68 11.80 -3.76
CA VAL A 275 -18.99 12.06 -3.14
C VAL A 275 -18.86 13.11 -2.05
N GLU A 276 -19.66 14.16 -2.15
CA GLU A 276 -19.70 15.28 -1.20
C GLU A 276 -21.10 15.41 -0.60
N VAL A 277 -21.22 15.21 0.70
CA VAL A 277 -22.47 15.37 1.45
C VAL A 277 -22.36 16.59 2.35
N SER A 278 -23.30 17.54 2.20
CA SER A 278 -23.28 18.80 2.96
C SER A 278 -23.73 18.65 4.41
N SER A 279 -24.28 17.49 4.79
CA SER A 279 -24.81 17.20 6.13
C SER A 279 -24.49 15.76 6.56
N THR A 280 -25.23 15.21 7.51
CA THR A 280 -25.01 13.87 8.08
C THR A 280 -25.29 12.74 7.08
N VAL A 281 -24.45 11.70 7.13
CA VAL A 281 -24.73 10.39 6.51
C VAL A 281 -25.20 9.39 7.56
N SER A 282 -26.25 8.63 7.27
CA SER A 282 -26.79 7.60 8.16
C SER A 282 -26.72 6.20 7.55
N LEU A 283 -26.10 5.24 8.27
CA LEU A 283 -25.88 3.85 7.84
C LEU A 283 -26.35 2.82 8.90
N PRO A 284 -27.52 2.21 8.76
CA PRO A 284 -28.72 2.77 8.17
C PRO A 284 -29.41 3.81 9.08
N TYR A 285 -30.34 4.57 8.52
CA TYR A 285 -31.29 5.34 9.30
C TYR A 285 -32.50 4.46 9.66
N ILE A 286 -32.74 4.24 10.95
CA ILE A 286 -33.77 3.32 11.45
C ILE A 286 -34.88 4.07 12.20
N PHE A 287 -36.13 3.76 11.83
CA PHE A 287 -37.33 4.29 12.52
C PHE A 287 -37.90 3.32 13.56
N SER A 288 -37.50 2.04 13.48
CA SER A 288 -37.95 0.96 14.37
C SER A 288 -36.75 0.12 14.79
N ALA A 289 -36.68 -0.22 16.07
CA ALA A 289 -35.63 -1.11 16.61
C ALA A 289 -35.71 -2.54 16.05
N THR A 290 -36.82 -2.93 15.41
CA THR A 290 -36.99 -4.25 14.76
C THR A 290 -36.59 -4.26 13.29
N ALA A 291 -36.16 -3.12 12.74
CA ALA A 291 -35.76 -3.03 11.34
C ALA A 291 -34.40 -3.73 11.12
N ASN A 292 -34.37 -4.67 10.19
CA ASN A 292 -33.16 -5.40 9.78
C ASN A 292 -32.50 -4.76 8.56
N SER A 293 -32.75 -3.47 8.32
CA SER A 293 -32.12 -2.72 7.25
C SER A 293 -30.61 -2.69 7.42
N THR A 294 -29.88 -2.66 6.31
CA THR A 294 -28.43 -2.53 6.23
C THR A 294 -28.08 -1.28 5.43
N GLY A 295 -27.02 -0.58 5.82
CA GLY A 295 -26.47 0.54 5.06
C GLY A 295 -24.98 0.37 4.87
N THR A 296 -24.53 0.32 3.62
CA THR A 296 -23.12 0.07 3.30
C THR A 296 -22.51 1.22 2.52
N LEU A 297 -21.35 1.69 2.98
CA LEU A 297 -20.44 2.55 2.23
C LEU A 297 -19.18 1.75 1.87
N ASN A 298 -18.87 1.65 0.59
CA ASN A 298 -17.63 1.07 0.08
C ASN A 298 -16.74 2.17 -0.49
N ILE A 299 -15.53 2.27 0.02
CA ILE A 299 -14.44 3.03 -0.58
C ILE A 299 -13.55 2.04 -1.32
N GLU A 300 -13.49 2.16 -2.64
CA GLU A 300 -12.78 1.23 -3.51
C GLU A 300 -11.76 1.96 -4.38
N GLY A 301 -10.87 1.21 -5.03
CA GLY A 301 -9.93 1.75 -6.03
C GLY A 301 -8.58 1.05 -5.98
N THR A 302 -7.96 0.84 -7.14
CA THR A 302 -6.67 0.13 -7.21
C THR A 302 -5.50 1.01 -6.76
N SER A 303 -5.48 2.28 -7.15
CA SER A 303 -4.45 3.24 -6.71
C SER A 303 -5.01 4.65 -6.49
N GLN A 304 -6.32 4.84 -6.66
CA GLN A 304 -7.01 6.10 -6.41
C GLN A 304 -8.32 5.76 -5.70
N PRO A 305 -8.31 5.63 -4.37
CA PRO A 305 -9.51 5.33 -3.63
C PRO A 305 -10.55 6.45 -3.82
N GLY A 306 -11.82 6.10 -3.71
CA GLY A 306 -12.89 7.09 -3.77
C GLY A 306 -12.75 8.18 -2.71
N ALA A 307 -12.94 9.44 -3.11
CA ALA A 307 -12.98 10.57 -2.19
C ALA A 307 -14.40 10.71 -1.63
N PHE A 308 -14.54 10.61 -0.30
CA PHE A 308 -15.82 10.77 0.38
C PHE A 308 -15.70 11.82 1.48
N SER A 309 -16.62 12.79 1.49
CA SER A 309 -16.64 13.87 2.48
C SER A 309 -18.05 14.10 3.01
N ALA A 310 -18.18 14.12 4.34
CA ALA A 310 -19.37 14.56 5.05
C ALA A 310 -18.98 15.17 6.40
N PRO A 311 -19.77 16.12 6.96
CA PRO A 311 -19.59 16.59 8.33
C PRO A 311 -19.64 15.48 9.39
N SER A 312 -20.42 14.42 9.17
CA SER A 312 -20.51 13.27 10.07
C SER A 312 -21.11 12.05 9.39
N LEU A 313 -20.75 10.86 9.90
CA LEU A 313 -21.35 9.58 9.57
C LEU A 313 -21.85 8.90 10.85
N ALA A 314 -23.13 8.58 10.90
CA ALA A 314 -23.79 7.94 12.03
C ALA A 314 -24.28 6.55 11.65
N PHE A 315 -23.80 5.54 12.36
CA PHE A 315 -24.32 4.19 12.26
C PHE A 315 -25.66 4.05 13.00
N GLY A 316 -26.61 3.35 12.38
CA GLY A 316 -27.90 3.03 12.97
C GLY A 316 -27.76 2.13 14.21
N SER A 317 -28.71 2.23 15.15
CA SER A 317 -28.66 1.48 16.42
C SER A 317 -28.93 -0.03 16.31
N ASN A 318 -29.09 -0.58 15.11
CA ASN A 318 -29.29 -2.01 14.88
C ASN A 318 -27.97 -2.77 14.61
N ASN A 319 -26.83 -2.06 14.59
CA ASN A 319 -25.47 -2.59 14.36
C ASN A 319 -25.24 -3.18 12.95
N LEU A 320 -26.11 -2.90 11.99
CA LEU A 320 -26.03 -3.44 10.62
C LEU A 320 -25.47 -2.42 9.61
N GLY A 321 -24.95 -1.29 10.08
CA GLY A 321 -24.23 -0.31 9.29
C GLY A 321 -22.77 -0.70 9.08
N THR A 322 -22.26 -0.53 7.87
CA THR A 322 -20.89 -0.93 7.52
C THR A 322 -20.18 0.12 6.67
N VAL A 323 -18.93 0.42 7.01
CA VAL A 323 -17.99 1.10 6.11
C VAL A 323 -16.88 0.11 5.73
N ASN A 324 -16.64 -0.05 4.43
CA ASN A 324 -15.62 -0.94 3.89
C ASN A 324 -14.57 -0.12 3.14
N PHE A 325 -13.30 -0.36 3.46
CA PHE A 325 -12.17 0.13 2.69
C PHE A 325 -11.59 -1.05 1.88
N ASN A 326 -11.90 -1.05 0.58
CA ASN A 326 -11.54 -2.09 -0.40
C ASN A 326 -10.59 -1.51 -1.46
N HIS A 327 -9.59 -0.73 -1.05
CA HIS A 327 -8.63 -0.10 -1.96
C HIS A 327 -7.21 -0.67 -1.78
N THR A 328 -6.40 -0.57 -2.83
CA THR A 328 -5.01 -1.05 -2.83
C THR A 328 -3.97 0.07 -2.92
N ASP A 329 -4.39 1.34 -2.77
CA ASP A 329 -3.49 2.50 -2.67
C ASP A 329 -2.58 2.41 -1.44
N ASP A 330 -1.28 2.30 -1.69
CA ASP A 330 -0.20 2.17 -0.72
C ASP A 330 0.68 3.42 -0.60
N SER A 331 0.29 4.54 -1.24
CA SER A 331 1.00 5.83 -1.17
C SER A 331 1.12 6.37 0.25
N GLY A 332 0.13 6.06 1.10
CA GLY A 332 0.00 6.63 2.44
C GLY A 332 -0.74 7.97 2.49
N ASP A 333 -1.21 8.48 1.35
CA ASP A 333 -1.84 9.79 1.23
C ASP A 333 -3.36 9.76 1.47
N TYR A 334 -4.00 8.58 1.35
CA TYR A 334 -5.44 8.47 1.55
C TYR A 334 -5.85 8.71 3.02
N ILE A 335 -6.62 9.77 3.25
CA ILE A 335 -7.15 10.15 4.55
C ILE A 335 -8.69 10.18 4.50
N PHE A 336 -9.32 9.37 5.34
CA PHE A 336 -10.74 9.45 5.62
C PHE A 336 -10.99 10.35 6.83
N SER A 337 -11.52 11.55 6.58
CA SER A 337 -11.68 12.61 7.58
C SER A 337 -13.07 12.69 8.22
N THR A 338 -14.07 12.02 7.63
CA THR A 338 -15.45 12.06 8.14
C THR A 338 -15.54 11.39 9.52
N PRO A 339 -15.97 12.12 10.59
CA PRO A 339 -16.15 11.54 11.91
C PRO A 339 -17.26 10.48 11.93
N MET A 340 -16.98 9.32 12.53
CA MET A 340 -17.91 8.19 12.62
C MET A 340 -18.42 7.97 14.05
N SER A 341 -19.71 7.64 14.19
CA SER A 341 -20.38 7.40 15.49
C SER A 341 -21.42 6.28 15.41
N GLY A 342 -21.85 5.73 16.55
CA GLY A 342 -22.84 4.65 16.60
C GLY A 342 -22.24 3.24 16.51
N PRO A 343 -23.04 2.17 16.54
CA PRO A 343 -22.55 0.81 16.78
C PRO A 343 -22.22 -0.01 15.52
N GLY A 344 -21.92 0.65 14.39
CA GLY A 344 -21.62 -0.01 13.12
C GLY A 344 -20.17 -0.50 13.00
N THR A 345 -19.92 -1.26 11.94
CA THR A 345 -18.65 -1.95 11.69
C THR A 345 -17.80 -1.20 10.67
N VAL A 346 -16.49 -1.15 10.91
CA VAL A 346 -15.50 -0.61 9.96
C VAL A 346 -14.58 -1.75 9.52
N ASN A 347 -14.49 -2.02 8.22
CA ASN A 347 -13.67 -3.09 7.67
C ASN A 347 -12.54 -2.55 6.79
N ILE A 348 -11.33 -3.05 7.00
CA ILE A 348 -10.19 -2.86 6.10
C ILE A 348 -9.95 -4.17 5.37
N ASN A 349 -10.42 -4.25 4.13
CA ASN A 349 -10.35 -5.46 3.31
C ASN A 349 -9.29 -5.37 2.21
N GLY A 350 -8.96 -4.15 1.75
CA GLY A 350 -7.95 -3.91 0.73
C GLY A 350 -6.52 -3.90 1.29
N SER A 351 -5.52 -4.07 0.42
CA SER A 351 -4.10 -4.07 0.80
C SER A 351 -3.51 -2.66 0.98
N GLY A 352 -4.28 -1.61 0.74
CA GLY A 352 -3.82 -0.22 0.82
C GLY A 352 -3.64 0.30 2.25
N ILE A 353 -3.31 1.59 2.34
CA ILE A 353 -3.14 2.33 3.58
C ILE A 353 -4.34 3.26 3.77
N THR A 354 -5.18 2.99 4.76
CA THR A 354 -6.29 3.86 5.14
C THR A 354 -5.93 4.65 6.39
N SER A 355 -5.82 5.97 6.28
CA SER A 355 -5.59 6.84 7.45
C SER A 355 -6.90 7.46 7.95
N LEU A 356 -7.22 7.32 9.24
CA LEU A 356 -8.40 7.93 9.85
C LEU A 356 -8.03 9.19 10.63
N SER A 357 -8.59 10.34 10.25
CA SER A 357 -8.34 11.63 10.95
C SER A 357 -9.55 12.18 11.69
N GLY A 358 -10.77 11.74 11.34
CA GLY A 358 -12.01 12.14 12.00
C GLY A 358 -12.04 11.81 13.50
N THR A 359 -12.82 12.56 14.28
CA THR A 359 -13.03 12.25 15.71
C THR A 359 -14.01 11.08 15.85
N ASN A 360 -13.49 9.87 15.92
CA ASN A 360 -14.27 8.65 15.82
C ASN A 360 -14.72 8.13 17.19
N VAL A 361 -16.04 7.95 17.35
CA VAL A 361 -16.70 7.47 18.58
C VAL A 361 -17.64 6.29 18.32
N TYR A 362 -17.47 5.59 17.20
CA TYR A 362 -18.24 4.39 16.89
C TYR A 362 -17.83 3.21 17.79
N SER A 363 -18.80 2.36 18.11
CA SER A 363 -18.63 1.31 19.13
C SER A 363 -18.73 -0.12 18.61
N GLY A 364 -19.06 -0.30 17.32
CA GLY A 364 -18.97 -1.60 16.67
C GLY A 364 -17.53 -1.98 16.36
N THR A 365 -17.33 -3.14 15.75
CA THR A 365 -16.01 -3.72 15.52
C THR A 365 -15.24 -2.96 14.42
N THR A 366 -13.94 -2.79 14.62
CA THR A 366 -12.98 -2.47 13.56
C THR A 366 -12.24 -3.75 13.16
N ASP A 367 -12.51 -4.27 11.98
CA ASP A 367 -11.94 -5.52 11.46
C ASP A 367 -10.90 -5.22 10.38
N ILE A 368 -9.64 -5.54 10.66
CA ILE A 368 -8.49 -5.24 9.79
C ILE A 368 -7.98 -6.56 9.20
N LYS A 369 -8.47 -6.90 8.01
CA LYS A 369 -8.20 -8.17 7.34
C LYS A 369 -6.93 -8.14 6.50
N ALA A 370 -6.68 -7.00 5.86
CA ALA A 370 -5.53 -6.73 5.00
C ALA A 370 -5.08 -5.27 5.16
N GLY A 371 -3.92 -4.94 4.56
CA GLY A 371 -3.44 -3.56 4.44
C GLY A 371 -3.09 -2.92 5.78
N VAL A 372 -3.13 -1.58 5.81
CA VAL A 372 -2.77 -0.78 6.98
C VAL A 372 -3.93 0.13 7.37
N LEU A 373 -4.39 0.02 8.61
CA LEU A 373 -5.20 1.06 9.25
C LEU A 373 -4.28 1.98 10.05
N ARG A 374 -4.23 3.26 9.69
CA ARG A 374 -3.32 4.24 10.28
C ARG A 374 -4.07 5.34 11.03
N ALA A 375 -3.57 5.73 12.20
CA ALA A 375 -4.02 6.93 12.89
C ALA A 375 -3.50 8.20 12.17
N ALA A 376 -4.41 9.12 11.86
CA ALA A 376 -4.06 10.48 11.40
C ALA A 376 -4.51 11.58 12.39
N SER A 377 -5.06 11.19 13.54
CA SER A 377 -5.27 12.05 14.71
C SER A 377 -5.37 11.18 15.97
N THR A 378 -5.24 11.76 17.17
CA THR A 378 -5.39 11.02 18.44
C THR A 378 -6.76 10.37 18.60
N ALA A 379 -7.80 10.94 17.99
CA ALA A 379 -9.17 10.41 17.99
C ALA A 379 -9.53 9.67 16.68
N GLY A 380 -8.55 9.46 15.79
CA GLY A 380 -8.74 8.78 14.51
C GLY A 380 -9.10 7.30 14.69
N LEU A 381 -8.53 6.64 15.69
CA LEU A 381 -8.93 5.30 16.09
C LEU A 381 -9.93 5.41 17.25
N SER A 382 -11.09 4.73 17.13
CA SER A 382 -12.14 4.92 18.12
C SER A 382 -11.84 4.17 19.42
N ASN A 383 -11.82 4.90 20.53
CA ASN A 383 -11.65 4.35 21.87
C ASN A 383 -12.87 3.53 22.37
N ALA A 384 -13.97 3.53 21.62
CA ALA A 384 -15.18 2.77 21.87
C ALA A 384 -15.29 1.49 21.02
N SER A 385 -14.42 1.31 20.02
CA SER A 385 -14.43 0.17 19.08
C SER A 385 -13.54 -0.98 19.55
N ASP A 386 -14.03 -2.21 19.37
CA ASP A 386 -13.26 -3.44 19.53
C ASP A 386 -12.48 -3.73 18.23
N PHE A 387 -11.15 -3.77 18.30
CA PHE A 387 -10.28 -3.98 17.14
C PHE A 387 -9.90 -5.46 16.99
N VAL A 388 -10.07 -5.99 15.79
CA VAL A 388 -9.64 -7.34 15.41
C VAL A 388 -8.65 -7.23 14.26
N LEU A 389 -7.42 -7.67 14.51
CA LEU A 389 -6.33 -7.62 13.55
C LEU A 389 -6.02 -9.04 13.06
N HIS A 390 -6.23 -9.29 11.77
CA HIS A 390 -5.88 -10.56 11.14
C HIS A 390 -4.42 -10.57 10.67
N SER A 391 -3.90 -11.74 10.28
CA SER A 391 -2.49 -11.91 9.89
C SER A 391 -2.06 -11.08 8.68
N GLY A 392 -3.00 -10.65 7.83
CA GLY A 392 -2.73 -9.75 6.70
C GLY A 392 -2.85 -8.27 7.03
N GLY A 393 -3.32 -7.92 8.23
CA GLY A 393 -3.62 -6.56 8.65
C GLY A 393 -2.52 -5.93 9.50
N THR A 394 -2.36 -4.62 9.35
CA THR A 394 -1.50 -3.78 10.19
C THR A 394 -2.31 -2.67 10.85
N LEU A 395 -2.12 -2.46 12.16
CA LEU A 395 -2.58 -1.29 12.89
C LEU A 395 -1.40 -0.36 13.16
N ASP A 396 -1.45 0.85 12.63
CA ASP A 396 -0.35 1.81 12.67
C ASP A 396 -0.74 3.06 13.48
N SER A 397 -0.07 3.27 14.61
CA SER A 397 -0.29 4.45 15.46
C SER A 397 0.27 5.74 14.86
N ASN A 398 1.08 5.65 13.80
CA ASN A 398 1.77 6.76 13.17
C ASN A 398 2.56 7.57 14.23
N THR A 399 2.47 8.90 14.23
CA THR A 399 3.07 9.78 15.24
C THR A 399 2.17 10.04 16.45
N PHE A 400 1.06 9.31 16.60
CA PHE A 400 0.05 9.55 17.63
C PHE A 400 0.14 8.53 18.77
N SER A 401 -0.54 8.84 19.88
CA SER A 401 -0.77 7.90 20.97
C SER A 401 -2.26 7.58 21.11
N PRO A 402 -2.82 6.77 20.19
CA PRO A 402 -4.26 6.51 20.15
C PRO A 402 -4.72 5.58 21.28
N THR A 403 -6.03 5.58 21.50
CA THR A 403 -6.70 4.66 22.43
C THR A 403 -7.76 3.85 21.71
N VAL A 404 -7.79 2.54 21.95
CA VAL A 404 -8.82 1.61 21.45
C VAL A 404 -9.56 0.94 22.61
N LYS A 405 -10.75 0.36 22.39
CA LYS A 405 -11.50 -0.30 23.47
C LYS A 405 -10.87 -1.63 23.84
N SER A 406 -10.72 -2.53 22.89
CA SER A 406 -10.07 -3.83 23.05
C SER A 406 -9.31 -4.18 21.77
N LEU A 407 -8.38 -5.11 21.86
CA LEU A 407 -7.54 -5.50 20.72
C LEU A 407 -7.27 -7.01 20.70
N VAL A 408 -7.64 -7.66 19.60
CA VAL A 408 -7.19 -9.01 19.24
C VAL A 408 -6.11 -8.88 18.18
N ASN A 409 -4.87 -9.24 18.53
CA ASN A 409 -3.70 -9.05 17.66
C ASN A 409 -3.24 -10.36 17.01
N GLY A 410 -3.71 -10.64 15.80
CA GLY A 410 -3.19 -11.69 14.92
C GLY A 410 -2.29 -11.19 13.79
N GLY A 411 -2.06 -9.87 13.67
CA GLY A 411 -1.28 -9.23 12.62
C GLY A 411 -0.12 -8.40 13.18
N VAL A 412 0.07 -7.18 12.67
CA VAL A 412 1.14 -6.28 13.13
C VAL A 412 0.58 -5.00 13.72
N VAL A 413 0.90 -4.70 14.96
CA VAL A 413 0.74 -3.37 15.55
C VAL A 413 2.07 -2.65 15.42
N THR A 414 2.09 -1.44 14.87
CA THR A 414 3.32 -0.64 14.73
C THR A 414 3.14 0.75 15.32
N MET A 415 4.16 1.21 16.04
CA MET A 415 4.27 2.58 16.55
C MET A 415 5.49 3.31 15.98
N LEU A 416 6.24 2.69 15.06
CA LEU A 416 7.61 3.08 14.72
C LEU A 416 7.79 4.51 14.15
N SER A 417 6.71 5.16 13.73
CA SER A 417 6.74 6.56 13.29
C SER A 417 6.75 7.58 14.45
N GLY A 418 6.43 7.17 15.68
CA GLY A 418 6.32 8.02 16.88
C GLY A 418 7.65 8.43 17.54
N GLY A 419 8.79 8.02 16.99
CA GLY A 419 10.09 8.21 17.65
C GLY A 419 10.21 7.28 18.86
N THR A 420 10.67 7.75 20.03
CA THR A 420 10.78 6.93 21.26
C THR A 420 9.79 7.34 22.35
N ALA A 421 8.78 8.13 22.00
CA ALA A 421 7.81 8.70 22.93
C ALA A 421 6.41 8.59 22.33
N GLY A 422 5.79 7.42 22.52
CA GLY A 422 4.46 7.11 22.02
C GLY A 422 3.84 5.95 22.79
N ALA A 423 2.52 5.85 22.76
CA ALA A 423 1.83 4.72 23.36
C ALA A 423 0.56 4.34 22.60
N LEU A 424 0.33 3.04 22.45
CA LEU A 424 -1.00 2.53 22.16
C LEU A 424 -1.67 2.15 23.48
N THR A 425 -2.84 2.74 23.75
CA THR A 425 -3.64 2.40 24.93
C THR A 425 -4.82 1.49 24.56
N VAL A 426 -4.97 0.38 25.27
CA VAL A 426 -6.10 -0.54 25.18
C VAL A 426 -6.93 -0.42 26.47
N ASN A 427 -8.14 0.15 26.38
CA ASN A 427 -8.98 0.44 27.55
C ASN A 427 -9.54 -0.80 28.26
N ARG A 428 -9.57 -1.94 27.58
CA ARG A 428 -10.00 -3.24 28.11
C ARG A 428 -8.93 -4.27 27.79
N ASN A 429 -9.34 -5.42 27.29
CA ASN A 429 -8.49 -6.59 27.18
C ASN A 429 -7.68 -6.57 25.89
N TYR A 430 -6.47 -7.13 25.98
CA TYR A 430 -5.58 -7.41 24.86
C TYR A 430 -5.41 -8.91 24.69
N VAL A 431 -5.70 -9.44 23.50
CA VAL A 431 -5.54 -10.87 23.18
C VAL A 431 -4.48 -11.01 22.10
N GLY A 432 -3.34 -11.60 22.45
CA GLY A 432 -2.32 -11.97 21.49
C GLY A 432 -2.72 -13.25 20.74
N ASN A 433 -2.90 -13.16 19.43
CA ASN A 433 -3.20 -14.30 18.56
C ASN A 433 -2.00 -14.63 17.64
N GLY A 434 -0.79 -14.59 18.21
CA GLY A 434 0.46 -14.81 17.48
C GLY A 434 0.97 -13.59 16.70
N GLY A 435 0.29 -12.45 16.82
CA GLY A 435 0.70 -11.19 16.19
C GLY A 435 1.94 -10.55 16.81
N THR A 436 2.38 -9.47 16.18
CA THR A 436 3.56 -8.68 16.54
C THR A 436 3.15 -7.29 17.03
N VAL A 437 3.90 -6.74 17.98
CA VAL A 437 3.87 -5.32 18.34
C VAL A 437 5.28 -4.78 18.14
N ALA A 438 5.43 -3.88 17.18
CA ALA A 438 6.69 -3.21 16.86
C ALA A 438 6.75 -1.84 17.56
N LEU A 439 7.82 -1.62 18.31
CA LEU A 439 8.00 -0.42 19.14
C LEU A 439 9.46 0.04 19.11
N ASN A 440 9.66 1.35 19.13
CA ASN A 440 10.99 1.95 19.23
C ASN A 440 11.43 2.10 20.68
N THR A 441 12.70 1.79 20.93
CA THR A 441 13.37 2.01 22.21
C THR A 441 14.77 2.57 21.95
N ALA A 442 15.15 3.63 22.64
CA ALA A 442 16.55 4.06 22.70
C ALA A 442 17.29 3.17 23.71
N LEU A 443 17.67 1.95 23.32
CA LEU A 443 18.19 0.93 24.24
C LEU A 443 19.39 1.45 25.05
N GLY A 444 19.15 1.60 26.35
CA GLY A 444 20.05 2.25 27.32
C GLY A 444 19.76 1.77 28.74
N ASP A 445 19.89 2.65 29.73
CA ASP A 445 19.60 2.30 31.13
C ASP A 445 18.08 2.24 31.40
N SER A 446 17.66 2.04 32.65
CA SER A 446 16.23 1.92 33.01
C SER A 446 15.40 3.18 32.76
N THR A 447 16.03 4.31 32.45
CA THR A 447 15.35 5.56 32.09
C THR A 447 15.24 5.77 30.57
N ALA A 448 15.71 4.80 29.78
CA ALA A 448 15.64 4.83 28.32
C ALA A 448 14.25 5.20 27.81
N ALA A 449 14.22 6.13 26.86
CA ALA A 449 13.00 6.50 26.17
C ALA A 449 12.52 5.31 25.32
N THR A 450 11.23 4.99 25.46
CA THR A 450 10.61 3.87 24.77
C THR A 450 9.15 4.15 24.51
N GLU A 451 8.68 3.65 23.39
CA GLU A 451 7.26 3.48 23.16
C GLU A 451 6.70 2.36 24.04
N ARG A 452 5.38 2.40 24.29
CA ARG A 452 4.73 1.46 25.22
C ARG A 452 3.39 0.97 24.71
N LEU A 453 3.11 -0.30 25.00
CA LEU A 453 1.75 -0.84 24.96
C LEU A 453 1.14 -0.74 26.36
N LEU A 454 0.06 0.03 26.51
CA LEU A 454 -0.62 0.26 27.79
C LEU A 454 -1.97 -0.46 27.79
N ILE A 455 -2.17 -1.41 28.68
CA ILE A 455 -3.37 -2.27 28.72
C ILE A 455 -4.07 -2.08 30.06
N GLN A 456 -5.29 -1.55 30.03
CA GLN A 456 -6.08 -1.27 31.23
C GLN A 456 -6.87 -2.49 31.73
N GLY A 457 -7.12 -3.48 30.86
CA GLY A 457 -7.76 -4.75 31.22
C GLY A 457 -6.78 -5.92 31.30
N ASP A 458 -7.28 -7.10 30.97
CA ASP A 458 -6.54 -8.36 31.05
C ASP A 458 -5.78 -8.67 29.75
N THR A 459 -4.68 -9.41 29.86
CA THR A 459 -3.96 -9.97 28.70
C THR A 459 -4.11 -11.49 28.63
N SER A 460 -4.14 -12.02 27.40
CA SER A 460 -4.12 -13.46 27.15
C SER A 460 -3.43 -13.78 25.82
N GLY A 461 -3.14 -15.06 25.57
CA GLY A 461 -2.56 -15.53 24.32
C GLY A 461 -1.06 -15.21 24.18
N THR A 462 -0.56 -15.07 22.95
CA THR A 462 0.86 -14.86 22.67
C THR A 462 1.10 -13.68 21.72
N THR A 463 2.17 -12.92 21.97
CA THR A 463 2.57 -11.77 21.14
C THR A 463 4.08 -11.69 21.02
N THR A 464 4.58 -11.39 19.83
CA THR A 464 5.99 -11.04 19.62
C THR A 464 6.17 -9.54 19.81
N LEU A 465 7.12 -9.11 20.65
CA LEU A 465 7.53 -7.72 20.79
C LEU A 465 8.77 -7.49 19.93
N ASP A 466 8.62 -6.73 18.85
CA ASP A 466 9.70 -6.38 17.94
C ASP A 466 10.27 -5.00 18.31
N ILE A 467 11.42 -5.02 18.98
CA ILE A 467 12.04 -3.82 19.54
C ILE A 467 13.02 -3.23 18.52
N HIS A 468 12.74 -2.02 18.07
CA HIS A 468 13.62 -1.26 17.19
C HIS A 468 14.52 -0.34 18.01
N ASN A 469 15.83 -0.58 17.97
CA ASN A 469 16.79 0.29 18.64
C ASN A 469 16.91 1.63 17.90
N LEU A 470 16.39 2.70 18.47
CA LEU A 470 16.45 4.04 17.89
C LEU A 470 17.50 4.88 18.63
N GLY A 471 18.75 4.78 18.19
CA GLY A 471 19.87 5.61 18.69
C GLY A 471 20.40 5.24 20.07
N GLY A 472 20.01 4.09 20.64
CA GLY A 472 20.55 3.60 21.91
C GLY A 472 21.94 2.98 21.76
N SER A 473 22.83 3.30 22.70
CA SER A 473 24.22 2.77 22.74
C SER A 473 24.38 1.56 23.67
N GLY A 474 23.33 1.18 24.40
CA GLY A 474 23.38 0.15 25.44
C GLY A 474 23.90 0.69 26.78
N ALA A 475 23.27 0.27 27.88
CA ALA A 475 23.74 0.49 29.23
C ALA A 475 23.13 -0.56 30.19
N GLN A 476 23.72 -0.73 31.37
CA GLN A 476 23.20 -1.61 32.41
C GLN A 476 21.87 -1.06 32.94
N THR A 477 20.80 -1.85 32.90
CA THR A 477 19.55 -1.52 33.57
C THR A 477 19.66 -1.80 35.06
N THR A 478 18.96 -1.00 35.86
CA THR A 478 18.77 -1.15 37.31
C THR A 478 17.28 -1.33 37.65
N GLY A 479 16.97 -1.85 38.84
CA GLY A 479 15.57 -2.10 39.24
C GLY A 479 14.88 -3.08 38.29
N ASN A 480 13.68 -2.73 37.81
CA ASN A 480 12.89 -3.60 36.93
C ASN A 480 13.32 -3.55 35.45
N GLY A 481 14.09 -2.55 35.02
CA GLY A 481 14.47 -2.33 33.61
C GLY A 481 13.59 -1.32 32.88
N ILE A 482 13.59 -1.38 31.54
CA ILE A 482 12.88 -0.46 30.64
C ILE A 482 11.45 -0.98 30.43
N LEU A 483 10.44 -0.26 30.90
CA LEU A 483 9.03 -0.65 30.77
C LEU A 483 8.53 -0.53 29.33
N VAL A 484 8.16 -1.65 28.71
CA VAL A 484 7.66 -1.72 27.31
C VAL A 484 6.20 -2.14 27.20
N VAL A 485 5.67 -2.92 28.16
CA VAL A 485 4.24 -3.24 28.27
C VAL A 485 3.77 -3.05 29.70
N GLN A 486 2.70 -2.28 29.87
CA GLN A 486 2.05 -2.08 31.17
C GLN A 486 0.67 -2.73 31.18
N VAL A 487 0.35 -3.49 32.24
CA VAL A 487 -0.92 -4.21 32.39
C VAL A 487 -1.56 -3.91 33.74
N ALA A 488 -2.76 -3.33 33.71
CA ALA A 488 -3.52 -3.01 34.91
C ALA A 488 -4.43 -4.18 35.39
N GLY A 489 -4.85 -5.09 34.50
CA GLY A 489 -5.62 -6.30 34.83
C GLY A 489 -4.74 -7.53 35.07
N ALA A 490 -5.29 -8.73 34.86
CA ALA A 490 -4.54 -9.98 34.86
C ALA A 490 -3.58 -10.02 33.65
N SER A 491 -2.33 -10.43 33.86
CA SER A 491 -1.29 -10.38 32.82
C SER A 491 -0.98 -11.79 32.30
N ASP A 492 -2.00 -12.55 31.89
CA ASP A 492 -1.85 -13.98 31.56
C ASP A 492 -1.38 -14.21 30.11
N GLY A 493 -1.26 -13.14 29.31
CA GLY A 493 -0.64 -13.18 27.99
C GLY A 493 0.89 -13.32 28.06
N LEU A 494 1.45 -14.04 27.09
CA LEU A 494 2.89 -14.22 26.91
C LEU A 494 3.43 -13.25 25.86
N PHE A 495 4.34 -12.37 26.26
CA PHE A 495 5.15 -11.56 25.35
C PHE A 495 6.53 -12.17 25.19
N LYS A 496 7.07 -12.18 23.97
CA LYS A 496 8.40 -12.72 23.66
C LYS A 496 9.14 -11.82 22.67
N LEU A 497 10.46 -11.82 22.74
CA LEU A 497 11.30 -11.26 21.67
C LEU A 497 11.38 -12.25 20.49
N PRO A 498 11.61 -11.77 19.26
CA PRO A 498 12.01 -12.61 18.14
C PRO A 498 13.23 -13.48 18.49
N ALA A 499 13.41 -14.61 17.80
CA ALA A 499 14.61 -15.41 17.95
C ALA A 499 15.86 -14.52 17.69
N PRO A 500 16.90 -14.58 18.54
CA PRO A 500 17.19 -15.62 19.54
C PRO A 500 16.59 -15.41 20.95
N GLY A 501 15.71 -14.42 21.15
CA GLY A 501 15.07 -14.13 22.44
C GLY A 501 15.77 -13.04 23.25
N PHE A 502 16.75 -12.35 22.66
CA PHE A 502 17.50 -11.23 23.23
C PHE A 502 17.91 -10.24 22.14
N ILE A 503 18.31 -9.04 22.55
CA ILE A 503 18.81 -7.97 21.68
C ILE A 503 20.14 -7.48 22.23
N ASP A 504 21.21 -7.55 21.44
CA ASP A 504 22.53 -7.03 21.84
C ASP A 504 22.73 -5.61 21.30
N VAL A 505 23.08 -4.67 22.18
CA VAL A 505 23.40 -3.27 21.84
C VAL A 505 24.62 -2.82 22.66
N GLY A 506 25.67 -2.40 21.97
CA GLY A 506 26.94 -2.07 22.61
C GLY A 506 27.48 -3.28 23.37
N SER A 507 27.91 -3.08 24.61
CA SER A 507 28.40 -4.14 25.49
C SER A 507 27.29 -4.78 26.34
N TYR A 508 26.03 -4.66 25.94
CA TYR A 508 24.88 -5.09 26.74
C TYR A 508 23.92 -5.97 25.98
N ARG A 509 23.43 -7.01 26.64
CA ARG A 509 22.37 -7.89 26.16
C ARG A 509 21.07 -7.58 26.86
N TYR A 510 20.02 -7.25 26.12
CA TYR A 510 18.67 -7.02 26.62
C TYR A 510 17.81 -8.27 26.46
N THR A 511 17.13 -8.67 27.51
CA THR A 511 16.14 -9.75 27.54
C THR A 511 14.81 -9.21 28.05
N LEU A 512 13.70 -9.84 27.63
CA LEU A 512 12.36 -9.45 28.05
C LEU A 512 11.93 -10.26 29.27
N LEU A 513 11.61 -9.59 30.37
CA LEU A 513 11.14 -10.22 31.61
C LEU A 513 9.82 -9.62 32.09
N LYS A 514 8.96 -10.49 32.62
CA LYS A 514 7.75 -10.08 33.33
C LYS A 514 8.08 -9.84 34.80
N VAL A 515 7.79 -8.64 35.30
CA VAL A 515 7.93 -8.28 36.72
C VAL A 515 6.58 -7.85 37.26
N GLY A 516 6.02 -8.64 38.18
CA GLY A 516 4.64 -8.48 38.61
C GLY A 516 3.67 -8.70 37.44
N ARG A 517 3.03 -7.64 36.97
CA ARG A 517 2.08 -7.68 35.85
C ARG A 517 2.64 -7.05 34.57
N ASP A 518 3.72 -6.31 34.68
CA ASP A 518 4.30 -5.51 33.60
C ASP A 518 5.49 -6.23 32.97
N TRP A 519 5.87 -5.80 31.77
CA TRP A 519 6.98 -6.38 31.01
C TRP A 519 8.06 -5.35 30.73
N TYR A 520 9.30 -5.76 31.00
CA TYR A 520 10.47 -4.90 30.96
C TYR A 520 11.58 -5.52 30.13
N LEU A 521 12.35 -4.68 29.45
CA LEU A 521 13.67 -5.05 28.95
C LEU A 521 14.70 -4.85 30.07
N GLN A 522 15.42 -5.91 30.41
CA GLN A 522 16.54 -5.86 31.35
C GLN A 522 17.82 -6.20 30.62
N SER A 523 18.87 -5.45 30.90
CA SER A 523 20.19 -5.70 30.34
C SER A 523 21.15 -6.35 31.33
N GLU A 524 22.08 -7.11 30.77
CA GLU A 524 23.30 -7.57 31.44
C GLU A 524 24.52 -7.17 30.61
N GLY A 525 25.62 -6.88 31.29
CA GLY A 525 26.90 -6.66 30.63
C GLY A 525 27.37 -7.94 29.95
N LEU A 526 27.66 -7.86 28.65
CA LEU A 526 28.38 -8.90 27.95
C LEU A 526 29.83 -8.90 28.45
N ALA A 527 30.36 -10.09 28.73
CA ALA A 527 31.78 -10.24 29.03
C ALA A 527 32.59 -9.61 27.90
N ALA A 528 33.63 -8.84 28.23
CA ALA A 528 34.54 -8.31 27.23
C ALA A 528 35.04 -9.46 26.37
N ALA A 529 35.08 -9.25 25.05
CA ALA A 529 35.61 -10.22 24.11
C ALA A 529 37.00 -10.68 24.60
N PRO A 530 37.26 -12.00 24.70
CA PRO A 530 38.56 -12.47 25.14
C PRO A 530 39.63 -11.97 24.17
N GLU A 531 40.79 -11.65 24.70
CA GLU A 531 41.96 -11.27 23.92
C GLU A 531 42.73 -12.55 23.55
N ALA A 532 42.89 -12.79 22.26
CA ALA A 532 43.52 -13.96 21.69
C ALA A 532 44.95 -13.64 21.24
N ASN A 533 45.89 -14.47 21.70
CA ASN A 533 47.31 -14.42 21.34
C ASN A 533 47.81 -15.84 21.00
N VAL A 534 48.89 -15.95 20.23
CA VAL A 534 49.56 -17.22 19.92
C VAL A 534 51.03 -17.14 20.29
N VAL A 535 51.55 -18.16 20.95
CA VAL A 535 52.97 -18.26 21.32
C VAL A 535 53.47 -19.67 21.03
N CYS A 536 54.61 -19.80 20.33
CA CYS A 536 55.24 -21.07 20.03
C CYS A 536 56.52 -21.27 20.84
N VAL A 537 56.66 -22.42 21.52
CA VAL A 537 57.82 -22.75 22.36
C VAL A 537 58.31 -24.18 22.08
N PRO A 538 59.63 -24.39 21.86
CA PRO A 538 60.68 -23.37 21.75
C PRO A 538 60.54 -22.52 20.47
N ALA A 539 61.01 -21.28 20.53
CA ALA A 539 60.98 -20.35 19.38
C ALA A 539 62.08 -20.64 18.34
N GLU A 540 63.06 -21.49 18.69
CA GLU A 540 64.08 -21.99 17.80
C GLU A 540 64.06 -23.52 17.80
N LEU A 541 64.12 -24.11 16.61
CA LEU A 541 64.30 -25.52 16.35
C LEU A 541 65.58 -25.68 15.52
N VAL A 542 66.22 -26.83 15.63
CA VAL A 542 67.22 -27.27 14.63
C VAL A 542 66.53 -28.22 13.65
N ASP A 543 67.04 -28.33 12.42
CA ASP A 543 66.51 -29.25 11.40
C ASP A 543 66.96 -30.70 11.62
N ALA A 544 66.68 -31.21 12.82
CA ALA A 544 66.93 -32.58 13.25
C ALA A 544 65.64 -33.31 13.67
N ASP A 545 65.73 -34.64 13.81
CA ASP A 545 64.62 -35.47 14.28
C ASP A 545 64.11 -35.04 15.67
N ASN A 546 62.79 -35.13 15.86
CA ASN A 546 62.08 -34.85 17.12
C ASN A 546 62.12 -33.39 17.60
N GLN A 547 62.38 -32.44 16.69
CA GLN A 547 62.34 -31.00 16.99
C GLN A 547 60.93 -30.45 16.78
N VAL A 548 60.23 -30.18 17.87
CA VAL A 548 58.82 -29.73 17.87
C VAL A 548 58.67 -28.46 18.70
N SER A 549 58.09 -27.44 18.09
CA SER A 549 57.58 -26.26 18.76
C SER A 549 56.08 -26.39 18.99
N THR A 550 55.63 -26.23 20.24
CA THR A 550 54.19 -26.22 20.57
C THR A 550 53.69 -24.79 20.53
N CYS A 551 52.81 -24.51 19.56
CA CYS A 551 52.09 -23.25 19.42
C CYS A 551 50.81 -23.30 20.25
N THR A 552 50.76 -22.50 21.31
CA THR A 552 49.60 -22.38 22.20
C THR A 552 48.85 -21.11 21.86
N VAL A 553 47.59 -21.25 21.45
CA VAL A 553 46.66 -20.14 21.37
C VAL A 553 46.04 -19.94 22.74
N THR A 554 46.19 -18.74 23.30
CA THR A 554 45.73 -18.37 24.63
C THR A 554 44.69 -17.25 24.56
N LEU A 555 43.65 -17.39 25.37
CA LEU A 555 42.65 -16.37 25.65
C LEU A 555 42.87 -15.80 27.06
N ASN A 556 42.71 -14.49 27.23
CA ASN A 556 42.79 -13.86 28.56
C ASN A 556 41.58 -14.18 29.47
N SER A 557 40.50 -14.72 28.91
CA SER A 557 39.31 -15.19 29.63
C SER A 557 38.68 -16.39 28.90
N ALA A 558 38.05 -17.29 29.67
CA ALA A 558 37.47 -18.51 29.12
C ALA A 558 36.11 -18.21 28.46
N PRO A 559 35.85 -18.65 27.22
CA PRO A 559 34.57 -18.43 26.56
C PRO A 559 33.51 -19.38 27.13
N LEU A 560 32.24 -18.97 27.11
CA LEU A 560 31.13 -19.79 27.60
C LEU A 560 30.73 -20.92 26.63
N GLN A 561 31.17 -20.82 25.37
CA GLN A 561 30.95 -21.81 24.32
C GLN A 561 32.26 -21.97 23.54
N ASP A 562 32.35 -23.00 22.70
CA ASP A 562 33.50 -23.22 21.83
C ASP A 562 33.76 -21.99 20.96
N LEU A 563 34.98 -21.45 21.03
CA LEU A 563 35.38 -20.24 20.30
C LEU A 563 36.32 -20.61 19.15
N PRO A 564 35.89 -20.51 17.88
CA PRO A 564 36.78 -20.64 16.73
C PRO A 564 37.66 -19.39 16.61
N VAL A 565 38.97 -19.57 16.77
CA VAL A 565 39.99 -18.52 16.61
C VAL A 565 40.65 -18.66 15.25
N ASN A 566 40.53 -17.64 14.40
CA ASN A 566 41.18 -17.63 13.09
C ASN A 566 42.69 -17.42 13.25
N LEU A 567 43.47 -18.24 12.56
CA LEU A 567 44.93 -18.12 12.48
C LEU A 567 45.38 -17.80 11.05
N ASN A 568 46.39 -16.95 10.92
CA ASN A 568 47.24 -16.90 9.73
C ASN A 568 48.36 -17.92 9.94
N VAL A 569 48.21 -19.10 9.33
CA VAL A 569 49.17 -20.20 9.46
C VAL A 569 50.25 -20.08 8.39
N ALA A 570 51.51 -20.34 8.77
CA ALA A 570 52.63 -20.36 7.84
C ALA A 570 52.36 -21.29 6.64
N PRO A 571 52.72 -20.88 5.40
CA PRO A 571 52.54 -21.73 4.23
C PRO A 571 53.41 -22.99 4.32
N PRO A 572 53.01 -24.10 3.66
CA PRO A 572 53.82 -25.32 3.65
C PRO A 572 55.26 -25.06 3.16
N HIS A 573 56.24 -25.65 3.85
CA HIS A 573 57.65 -25.55 3.50
C HIS A 573 58.34 -26.91 3.60
N ALA A 574 59.43 -27.12 2.86
CA ALA A 574 60.14 -28.41 2.89
C ALA A 574 60.82 -28.70 4.24
N ARG A 575 61.08 -27.67 5.05
CA ARG A 575 61.87 -27.75 6.31
C ARG A 575 61.05 -27.81 7.60
N TYR A 576 59.73 -27.71 7.50
CA TYR A 576 58.86 -27.92 8.66
C TYR A 576 57.47 -28.39 8.21
N THR A 577 56.76 -29.06 9.12
CA THR A 577 55.33 -29.34 8.99
C THR A 577 54.59 -28.65 10.13
N THR A 578 53.30 -28.37 9.94
CA THR A 578 52.46 -27.79 10.99
C THR A 578 51.16 -28.57 11.15
N SER A 579 50.73 -28.78 12.39
CA SER A 579 49.41 -29.32 12.72
C SER A 579 48.35 -28.22 12.94
N CYS A 580 48.74 -26.96 12.82
CA CYS A 580 47.87 -25.82 13.09
C CYS A 580 46.88 -25.63 11.94
N VAL A 581 45.59 -25.52 12.29
CA VAL A 581 44.48 -25.28 11.37
C VAL A 581 43.81 -23.96 11.70
N SER A 582 43.14 -23.37 10.70
CA SER A 582 42.37 -22.13 10.87
C SER A 582 40.92 -22.37 10.45
N PRO A 583 39.93 -22.16 11.32
CA PRO A 583 40.08 -21.76 12.72
C PRO A 583 40.57 -22.90 13.62
N ILE A 584 41.31 -22.57 14.67
CA ILE A 584 41.56 -23.46 15.80
C ILE A 584 40.47 -23.23 16.85
N VAL A 585 39.90 -24.31 17.41
CA VAL A 585 38.82 -24.18 18.41
C VAL A 585 39.43 -24.14 19.81
N VAL A 586 39.12 -23.09 20.57
CA VAL A 586 39.32 -23.07 22.02
C VAL A 586 38.03 -23.55 22.68
N PRO A 587 38.03 -24.70 23.39
CA PRO A 587 36.81 -25.26 23.96
C PRO A 587 36.15 -24.34 25.00
N ALA A 588 34.83 -24.47 25.16
CA ALA A 588 34.09 -23.81 26.23
C ALA A 588 34.77 -24.03 27.60
N HIS A 589 34.82 -22.96 28.40
CA HIS A 589 35.47 -22.93 29.72
C HIS A 589 36.99 -23.21 29.72
N SER A 590 37.64 -23.32 28.56
CA SER A 590 39.09 -23.36 28.41
C SER A 590 39.64 -22.00 28.00
N THR A 591 40.87 -21.68 28.39
CA THR A 591 41.58 -20.50 27.89
C THR A 591 42.60 -20.84 26.82
N GLN A 592 42.79 -22.11 26.46
CA GLN A 592 43.88 -22.53 25.58
C GLN A 592 43.49 -23.64 24.61
N SER A 593 44.16 -23.62 23.46
CA SER A 593 44.22 -24.72 22.48
C SER A 593 45.63 -24.78 21.89
N THR A 594 46.10 -25.96 21.51
CA THR A 594 47.48 -26.15 21.06
C THR A 594 47.54 -26.80 19.68
N CYS A 595 48.60 -26.47 18.95
CA CYS A 595 49.01 -27.12 17.72
C CYS A 595 50.55 -27.08 17.64
N THR A 596 51.17 -27.71 16.65
CA THR A 596 52.63 -27.82 16.59
C THR A 596 53.22 -27.35 15.26
N VAL A 597 54.47 -26.91 15.32
CA VAL A 597 55.39 -26.80 14.18
C VAL A 597 56.51 -27.80 14.44
N THR A 598 56.74 -28.72 13.50
CA THR A 598 57.74 -29.78 13.63
C THR A 598 58.78 -29.56 12.53
N ALA A 599 60.05 -29.43 12.90
CA ALA A 599 61.12 -29.35 11.91
C ALA A 599 61.21 -30.67 11.13
N VAL A 600 61.54 -30.58 9.85
CA VAL A 600 61.80 -31.75 9.02
C VAL A 600 63.33 -31.89 8.94
N PRO A 601 63.89 -33.08 9.24
CA PRO A 601 65.32 -33.29 9.15
C PRO A 601 65.87 -32.91 7.78
N ASN A 602 66.98 -32.18 7.78
CA ASN A 602 67.69 -31.77 6.59
C ASN A 602 69.19 -31.94 6.85
N ASN A 603 69.95 -32.33 5.81
CA ASN A 603 71.38 -32.65 5.93
C ASN A 603 72.21 -31.78 4.95
N VAL A 604 71.66 -30.63 4.54
CA VAL A 604 72.24 -29.75 3.51
C VAL A 604 72.91 -28.56 4.19
N ALA A 605 74.21 -28.71 4.47
CA ALA A 605 75.02 -27.69 5.11
C ALA A 605 75.01 -26.33 4.39
N GLY A 606 74.63 -25.28 5.12
CA GLY A 606 74.69 -23.88 4.70
C GLY A 606 73.51 -23.40 3.87
N ASP A 607 72.38 -24.11 3.90
CA ASP A 607 71.14 -23.70 3.19
C ASP A 607 70.28 -22.68 3.97
N GLY A 608 70.77 -22.26 5.16
CA GLY A 608 70.33 -21.09 5.90
C GLY A 608 69.05 -21.31 6.71
N ASP A 609 68.60 -20.34 7.50
CA ASP A 609 67.46 -20.49 8.41
C ASP A 609 66.09 -20.15 7.76
N VAL A 610 64.99 -20.74 8.24
CA VAL A 610 63.62 -20.45 7.78
C VAL A 610 62.72 -20.16 8.97
N ILE A 611 61.81 -19.21 8.81
CA ILE A 611 60.85 -18.82 9.83
C ILE A 611 59.47 -19.36 9.46
N ALA A 612 58.86 -20.12 10.36
CA ALA A 612 57.43 -20.40 10.34
C ALA A 612 56.72 -19.34 11.20
N GLU A 613 55.98 -18.44 10.55
CA GLU A 613 55.27 -17.35 11.23
C GLU A 613 53.79 -17.68 11.44
N MET A 614 53.26 -17.37 12.62
CA MET A 614 51.88 -17.60 13.00
C MET A 614 51.31 -16.38 13.72
N SER A 615 50.13 -15.92 13.30
CA SER A 615 49.43 -14.83 14.00
C SER A 615 47.95 -15.13 14.13
N VAL A 616 47.33 -14.50 15.13
CA VAL A 616 45.87 -14.50 15.26
C VAL A 616 45.29 -13.52 14.24
N ALA A 617 44.35 -13.98 13.43
CA ALA A 617 43.64 -13.17 12.45
C ALA A 617 42.34 -12.59 13.04
N ALA A 618 41.77 -11.57 12.42
CA ALA A 618 40.51 -10.97 12.86
C ALA A 618 39.37 -12.02 12.92
N PRO A 619 38.45 -11.91 13.89
CA PRO A 619 37.33 -12.84 14.01
C PRO A 619 36.35 -12.68 12.84
N THR A 620 35.69 -13.78 12.47
CA THR A 620 34.62 -13.76 11.45
C THR A 620 33.37 -13.01 11.94
N LEU A 621 33.07 -13.12 13.24
CA LEU A 621 32.02 -12.34 13.91
C LEU A 621 32.68 -11.17 14.66
N PRO A 622 32.38 -9.90 14.32
CA PRO A 622 32.94 -8.75 15.02
C PRO A 622 32.68 -8.82 16.53
N GLY A 623 33.74 -8.68 17.33
CA GLY A 623 33.66 -8.74 18.79
C GLY A 623 33.73 -10.15 19.39
N ALA A 624 33.96 -11.21 18.62
CA ALA A 624 34.14 -12.56 19.19
C ALA A 624 35.42 -12.71 20.02
N TYR A 625 36.51 -12.05 19.60
CA TYR A 625 37.76 -11.88 20.35
C TYR A 625 38.50 -10.65 19.81
N THR A 626 39.45 -10.12 20.57
CA THR A 626 40.43 -9.14 20.07
C THR A 626 41.77 -9.83 19.83
N THR A 627 42.54 -9.36 18.85
CA THR A 627 43.88 -9.89 18.58
C THR A 627 44.90 -9.15 19.42
N SER A 628 45.83 -9.87 20.04
CA SER A 628 46.99 -9.25 20.66
C SER A 628 48.27 -10.05 20.54
N GLY A 629 49.38 -9.37 20.83
CA GLY A 629 50.72 -9.91 20.69
C GLY A 629 51.26 -9.80 19.26
N PRO A 630 52.60 -9.89 19.10
CA PRO A 630 53.22 -10.03 17.79
C PRO A 630 52.95 -11.43 17.20
N ALA A 631 53.19 -11.60 15.91
CA ALA A 631 53.20 -12.93 15.32
C ALA A 631 54.25 -13.83 16.01
N ALA A 632 53.87 -15.05 16.37
CA ALA A 632 54.81 -16.07 16.83
C ALA A 632 55.69 -16.51 15.67
N GLN A 633 57.00 -16.53 15.89
CA GLN A 633 57.98 -16.96 14.90
C GLN A 633 58.73 -18.16 15.47
N VAL A 634 58.70 -19.27 14.73
CA VAL A 634 59.55 -20.44 14.98
C VAL A 634 60.66 -20.42 13.95
N LEU A 635 61.89 -20.20 14.40
CA LEU A 635 63.10 -20.24 13.57
C LEU A 635 63.60 -21.68 13.48
N ILE A 636 63.63 -22.24 12.28
CA ILE A 636 64.27 -23.53 11.99
C ILE A 636 65.69 -23.22 11.52
N LYS A 637 66.67 -23.50 12.38
CA LYS A 637 68.09 -23.32 12.14
C LYS A 637 68.68 -24.53 11.43
N ASP A 638 69.51 -24.23 10.45
CA ASP A 638 70.42 -25.20 9.82
C ASP A 638 71.55 -25.52 10.82
N ASP A 639 71.57 -26.74 11.34
CA ASP A 639 72.61 -27.20 12.29
C ASP A 639 73.72 -28.04 11.65
N ASP A 640 73.71 -28.18 10.32
CA ASP A 640 74.70 -28.93 9.58
C ASP A 640 76.03 -28.17 9.45
N ALA A 641 77.12 -28.79 9.92
CA ALA A 641 78.45 -28.22 9.80
C ALA A 641 78.93 -28.23 8.33
N PRO A 642 79.52 -27.14 7.79
CA PRO A 642 80.12 -27.15 6.46
C PRO A 642 81.25 -28.18 6.41
N SER A 643 81.21 -29.09 5.43
CA SER A 643 82.21 -30.15 5.26
C SER A 643 83.62 -29.57 5.16
N THR A 644 84.48 -29.85 6.14
CA THR A 644 85.89 -29.48 6.07
C THR A 644 86.63 -30.39 5.09
N THR A 645 87.11 -29.83 3.98
CA THR A 645 88.07 -30.52 3.11
C THR A 645 89.41 -30.64 3.82
N THR A 646 89.76 -31.86 4.25
CA THR A 646 91.06 -32.23 4.82
C THR A 646 92.21 -32.01 3.83
N ALA A 647 93.12 -31.08 4.13
CA ALA A 647 94.43 -31.00 3.47
C ALA A 647 95.41 -32.00 4.10
N VAL A 648 96.03 -32.82 3.26
CA VAL A 648 97.02 -33.86 3.61
C VAL A 648 98.31 -33.22 4.16
N PRO A 649 98.90 -33.70 5.27
CA PRO A 649 100.16 -33.16 5.80
C PRO A 649 101.37 -33.59 4.97
N VAL A 650 102.21 -32.63 4.58
CA VAL A 650 103.53 -32.84 3.95
C VAL A 650 104.58 -33.03 5.07
N PRO A 651 105.49 -34.02 4.97
CA PRO A 651 106.44 -34.35 6.04
C PRO A 651 107.52 -33.28 6.27
N GLN A 652 107.91 -33.15 7.55
CA GLN A 652 108.97 -32.26 8.02
C GLN A 652 110.36 -32.67 7.51
N PHE A 653 111.16 -31.70 7.06
CA PHE A 653 112.63 -31.80 6.99
C PHE A 653 113.27 -30.81 7.96
N GLY A 654 114.25 -31.30 8.73
CA GLY A 654 114.81 -30.67 9.91
C GLY A 654 115.86 -29.56 9.68
N TRP A 655 116.21 -28.92 10.79
CA TRP A 655 117.09 -27.76 11.00
C TRP A 655 118.55 -27.83 10.48
N ALA A 656 118.91 -28.79 9.63
CA ALA A 656 120.28 -28.93 9.09
C ALA A 656 120.45 -28.44 7.64
N GLY A 657 119.47 -27.70 7.10
CA GLY A 657 119.55 -27.05 5.78
C GLY A 657 119.50 -25.51 5.83
N LEU A 658 119.57 -24.94 7.03
CA LEU A 658 119.89 -23.52 7.21
C LEU A 658 121.41 -23.36 7.05
N VAL A 659 121.79 -22.42 6.19
CA VAL A 659 123.15 -21.91 5.92
C VAL A 659 123.92 -22.62 4.81
N SER A 660 123.65 -22.24 3.56
CA SER A 660 124.70 -21.75 2.65
C SER A 660 124.08 -21.22 1.34
N LEU A 661 124.76 -20.25 0.74
CA LEU A 661 124.48 -19.57 -0.52
C LEU A 661 123.54 -18.34 -0.51
N SER A 662 124.08 -17.32 0.16
CA SER A 662 124.19 -15.95 -0.35
C SER A 662 124.19 -15.77 -1.88
N ALA A 663 123.45 -14.74 -2.31
CA ALA A 663 123.69 -13.84 -3.45
C ALA A 663 123.67 -14.42 -4.88
N LEU A 664 122.76 -13.88 -5.72
CA LEU A 664 123.07 -13.20 -7.00
C LEU A 664 121.79 -12.90 -7.83
N LEU A 665 121.70 -11.65 -8.29
CA LEU A 665 120.91 -11.05 -9.38
C LEU A 665 119.37 -11.14 -9.31
N SER A 666 118.60 -10.04 -9.23
CA SER A 666 118.52 -8.81 -10.03
C SER A 666 117.83 -8.94 -11.40
N VAL A 667 116.87 -8.01 -11.58
CA VAL A 667 116.37 -7.35 -12.80
C VAL A 667 115.16 -7.92 -13.56
N PHE A 668 114.26 -6.96 -13.88
CA PHE A 668 113.20 -6.92 -14.91
C PHE A 668 111.91 -7.70 -14.62
N ALA A 669 110.69 -7.24 -14.93
CA ALA A 669 110.12 -6.07 -15.61
C ALA A 669 108.60 -6.11 -15.31
N PHE A 670 107.95 -5.01 -14.91
CA PHE A 670 107.18 -4.07 -15.76
C PHE A 670 105.81 -4.58 -16.28
N GLY A 671 104.76 -3.77 -15.98
CA GLY A 671 103.46 -3.70 -16.69
C GLY A 671 102.32 -4.50 -16.04
N GLN A 672 101.09 -4.02 -15.84
CA GLN A 672 100.36 -2.79 -16.20
C GLN A 672 99.25 -2.57 -15.15
N SER A 673 99.10 -1.37 -14.58
CA SER A 673 98.03 -0.37 -14.85
C SER A 673 96.69 -0.88 -15.44
N ARG A 674 95.57 -0.70 -14.72
CA ARG A 674 94.57 0.36 -15.03
C ARG A 674 93.41 0.43 -14.02
N HIS A 675 93.26 1.64 -13.50
CA HIS A 675 92.09 2.35 -12.97
C HIS A 675 90.67 1.76 -13.16
N ARG A 676 89.84 1.91 -12.11
CA ARG A 676 88.82 3.01 -12.04
C ARG A 676 88.30 3.23 -10.60
N ARG A 677 88.11 4.51 -10.27
CA ARG A 677 87.61 5.09 -9.01
C ARG A 677 86.11 4.83 -8.81
N PRO A 678 85.58 4.88 -7.57
CA PRO A 678 84.21 5.32 -7.32
C PRO A 678 84.19 6.85 -7.12
N ARG A 679 83.18 7.51 -7.69
CA ARG A 679 82.76 8.87 -7.30
C ARG A 679 81.54 8.71 -6.39
N GLN A 680 81.55 9.56 -5.36
CA GLN A 680 80.49 10.06 -4.47
C GLN A 680 79.10 9.43 -4.56
#